data_AF-A0A850A992-F1
#
_entry.id   AF-A0A850A992-F1
#
_cell.length_a   1.000
_cell.length_b   1.000
_cell.length_c   1.000
_cell.angle_alpha   90.00
_cell.angle_beta   90.00
_cell.angle_gamma   90.00
#
_symmetry.space_group_name_H-M   'P 1'
#
loop_
_entity.id
_entity.type
_entity.pdbx_description
1 polymer ?
#
loop_
_entity_poly.entity_id
_entity_poly.type
_entity_poly.pdbx_seq_one_letter_code
_entity_poly.pdbx_strand_id
1 'polypeptide(L)'
;MPRPLFDSEYLYGIHDPGGEHLMINAGKPGWVLFTEGIGCDPHNGSGRSYTHWANQGLGVMVRLNNGYGGAGAIPYRDKYPDFARRCANYARASSGCRIWIIGNEPNHPDDEPRDRGWSETITPEIFAECYRLCRAEIHKVDPGAQVLVGSVAPYKLVAGIDFVEYFRRILAALGRNQCDGITLHTYTHGSQAHFIESPDKMGPPLEKYHYHFRVYQDFLKVVPADMRDLPCYITETNQTIEGDGPLRGWDNDNRRWVQRAYGEIDWWNKQPGNQVIRALILYRWSRDHQGFSLDGLAGIHEDFKQALTFGYKWPERAVSDPIALLREKLTKLEADLADLHKQMQSTLAGGPLDLEPQVRGLSGRAAPIAAAANDLADAEDEIRSLEAWGPDSGVLQPPIANLINSLPRHETKTYEDRDLAEIRHVVLHHSGMDASVSLATICGALVRKGGPGCPYHFCVDADGAISATQPPETMVGQSNKKPEYNRSGIAVALMGNFSSSPPGPAQLEGAANLIAWLLDSHGLQLDALIGRNEIEPTQSPGMQWLTGTVYKHTLQVQVQELLEKRPLKPEDDPAKELATLRRRVEELQARIIELTMGSGNKSIDLMLLLWDHGKDWAIKDWLSAQAYIAAFRPVISFDPKAALAAKRVVIVGGEGGVSKEAEQRLVQAGVQVMRLAGANEAATNALLAELMKSGQPWPGAAVAGVDLAELALEDAILAAAPPIPRKRRRSKRSQQSASGTGAGA
;
A
#
# COMPACT_ATOMS: atom_id res chain seq x y z
N MET A 1 19.01 -10.98 25.88
CA MET A 1 17.70 -11.67 26.02
C MET A 1 17.16 -11.91 24.61
N PRO A 2 16.40 -12.99 24.35
CA PRO A 2 15.77 -13.20 23.06
C PRO A 2 14.89 -11.99 22.71
N ARG A 3 14.97 -11.51 21.47
CA ARG A 3 14.11 -10.42 20.98
C ARG A 3 12.64 -10.88 20.97
N PRO A 4 11.64 -9.98 21.12
CA PRO A 4 10.23 -10.37 21.31
C PRO A 4 9.62 -11.28 20.23
N LEU A 5 10.14 -11.22 19.00
CA LEU A 5 9.71 -12.03 17.86
C LEU A 5 10.62 -13.26 17.61
N PHE A 6 11.69 -13.42 18.38
CA PHE A 6 12.78 -14.33 18.04
C PHE A 6 13.31 -14.03 16.63
N ASP A 7 13.58 -12.75 16.34
CA ASP A 7 14.17 -12.26 15.09
C ASP A 7 15.69 -12.11 15.21
N SER A 8 16.36 -11.92 14.06
CA SER A 8 17.79 -11.58 14.00
C SER A 8 17.97 -10.19 13.38
N GLU A 9 18.98 -9.45 13.85
CA GLU A 9 19.43 -8.19 13.25
C GLU A 9 20.28 -8.39 11.99
N TYR A 10 20.76 -9.62 11.75
CA TYR A 10 21.63 -9.94 10.63
C TYR A 10 20.83 -10.38 9.40
N LEU A 11 21.38 -10.14 8.21
CA LEU A 11 20.75 -10.61 6.97
C LEU A 11 20.89 -12.13 6.76
N TYR A 12 21.89 -12.74 7.38
CA TYR A 12 22.31 -14.12 7.12
C TYR A 12 21.25 -15.15 7.50
N GLY A 13 21.00 -16.15 6.66
CA GLY A 13 20.09 -17.24 7.00
C GLY A 13 20.34 -18.55 6.28
N ILE A 14 19.88 -19.65 6.89
CA ILE A 14 19.91 -21.00 6.33
C ILE A 14 18.51 -21.62 6.42
N HIS A 15 18.08 -22.25 5.33
CA HIS A 15 16.88 -23.05 5.30
C HIS A 15 17.17 -24.46 5.84
N ASP A 16 16.31 -24.97 6.72
CA ASP A 16 16.47 -26.16 7.57
C ASP A 16 17.56 -26.05 8.65
N PRO A 17 17.38 -26.72 9.80
CA PRO A 17 18.40 -26.78 10.83
C PRO A 17 19.59 -27.69 10.43
N GLY A 18 20.75 -27.40 11.03
CA GLY A 18 22.00 -28.13 10.96
C GLY A 18 23.19 -27.24 10.56
N GLY A 19 22.95 -26.18 9.77
CA GLY A 19 23.99 -25.27 9.27
C GLY A 19 24.23 -24.03 10.12
N GLU A 20 23.37 -23.74 11.09
CA GLU A 20 23.40 -22.53 11.94
C GLU A 20 24.70 -22.36 12.71
N HIS A 21 25.43 -23.44 12.98
CA HIS A 21 26.72 -23.41 13.66
C HIS A 21 27.74 -22.53 12.92
N LEU A 22 27.62 -22.39 11.59
CA LEU A 22 28.45 -21.49 10.79
C LEU A 22 28.25 -20.01 11.20
N MET A 23 27.01 -19.62 11.45
CA MET A 23 26.62 -18.27 11.88
C MET A 23 26.95 -18.03 13.36
N ILE A 24 26.67 -19.02 14.22
CA ILE A 24 26.94 -18.94 15.66
C ILE A 24 28.45 -18.82 15.93
N ASN A 25 29.27 -19.65 15.27
CA ASN A 25 30.73 -19.63 15.45
C ASN A 25 31.35 -18.30 14.98
N ALA A 26 30.72 -17.60 14.03
CA ALA A 26 31.13 -16.27 13.60
C ALA A 26 30.65 -15.14 14.53
N GLY A 27 29.86 -15.44 15.57
CA GLY A 27 29.25 -14.43 16.44
C GLY A 27 28.17 -13.60 15.75
N LYS A 28 27.53 -14.15 14.72
CA LYS A 28 26.54 -13.49 13.87
C LYS A 28 25.27 -14.35 13.81
N PRO A 29 24.52 -14.52 14.91
CA PRO A 29 23.35 -15.39 14.94
C PRO A 29 22.27 -14.85 13.99
N GLY A 30 22.22 -15.42 12.78
CA GLY A 30 21.28 -15.07 11.71
C GLY A 30 19.94 -15.79 11.84
N TRP A 31 19.35 -16.17 10.71
CA TRP A 31 18.04 -16.77 10.59
C TRP A 31 18.09 -18.27 10.31
N VAL A 32 17.19 -19.04 10.93
CA VAL A 32 16.90 -20.42 10.55
C VAL A 32 15.43 -20.53 10.16
N LEU A 33 15.18 -21.03 8.95
CA LEU A 33 13.83 -21.30 8.48
C LEU A 33 13.52 -22.79 8.58
N PHE A 34 12.40 -23.13 9.21
CA PHE A 34 11.87 -24.49 9.27
C PHE A 34 10.70 -24.62 8.30
N THR A 35 10.51 -25.79 7.71
CA THR A 35 9.24 -26.10 7.04
C THR A 35 8.56 -27.30 7.67
N GLU A 36 7.26 -27.16 7.94
CA GLU A 36 6.45 -28.14 8.65
C GLU A 36 5.20 -28.46 7.82
N GLY A 37 5.05 -29.73 7.45
CA GLY A 37 3.81 -30.25 6.85
C GLY A 37 2.84 -30.65 7.97
N ILE A 38 1.95 -29.75 8.36
CA ILE A 38 1.15 -29.90 9.58
C ILE A 38 -0.21 -30.55 9.36
N GLY A 39 -0.60 -30.80 8.10
CA GLY A 39 -1.93 -31.26 7.71
C GLY A 39 -3.01 -30.22 7.95
N CYS A 40 -4.27 -30.64 7.88
CA CYS A 40 -5.44 -29.79 8.12
C CYS A 40 -6.41 -30.35 9.18
N ASP A 41 -5.98 -31.27 10.04
CA ASP A 41 -6.83 -31.76 11.14
C ASP A 41 -7.02 -30.66 12.21
N PRO A 42 -8.24 -30.12 12.41
CA PRO A 42 -8.48 -29.02 13.34
C PRO A 42 -8.38 -29.45 14.81
N HIS A 43 -8.40 -30.76 15.10
CA HIS A 43 -8.29 -31.31 16.45
C HIS A 43 -6.85 -31.66 16.84
N ASN A 44 -5.91 -31.59 15.90
CA ASN A 44 -4.50 -31.83 16.18
C ASN A 44 -3.92 -30.62 16.94
N GLY A 45 -3.62 -30.86 18.23
CA GLY A 45 -3.04 -29.90 19.16
C GLY A 45 -1.52 -29.91 19.24
N SER A 46 -0.82 -30.66 18.37
CA SER A 46 0.64 -30.77 18.43
C SER A 46 1.34 -29.53 17.85
N GLY A 47 2.54 -29.27 18.37
CA GLY A 47 3.48 -28.25 17.89
C GLY A 47 4.93 -28.72 18.04
N ARG A 48 5.89 -27.82 17.85
CA ARG A 48 7.33 -28.11 17.97
C ARG A 48 8.03 -27.05 18.82
N SER A 49 9.01 -27.49 19.60
CA SER A 49 9.89 -26.55 20.30
C SER A 49 11.07 -26.16 19.41
N TYR A 50 11.18 -24.85 19.16
CA TYR A 50 12.31 -24.20 18.48
C TYR A 50 13.23 -23.46 19.46
N THR A 51 12.95 -23.54 20.76
CA THR A 51 13.66 -22.84 21.83
C THR A 51 15.17 -23.09 21.81
N HIS A 52 15.61 -24.26 21.33
CA HIS A 52 17.03 -24.57 21.16
C HIS A 52 17.76 -23.54 20.27
N TRP A 53 17.18 -23.16 19.14
CA TRP A 53 17.75 -22.18 18.21
C TRP A 53 17.56 -20.75 18.73
N ALA A 54 16.35 -20.43 19.20
CA ALA A 54 16.05 -19.10 19.73
C ALA A 54 16.94 -18.70 20.92
N ASN A 55 17.26 -19.64 21.83
CA ASN A 55 18.14 -19.38 22.97
C ASN A 55 19.60 -19.10 22.57
N GLN A 56 19.98 -19.44 21.34
CA GLN A 56 21.30 -19.13 20.77
C GLN A 56 21.31 -17.76 20.06
N GLY A 57 20.22 -17.00 20.16
CA GLY A 57 20.06 -15.68 19.56
C GLY A 57 19.70 -15.72 18.07
N LEU A 58 19.41 -16.89 17.51
CA LEU A 58 18.99 -17.04 16.13
C LEU A 58 17.57 -16.51 15.94
N GLY A 59 17.36 -15.88 14.79
CA GLY A 59 16.05 -15.62 14.25
C GLY A 59 15.38 -16.93 13.82
N VAL A 60 14.13 -17.16 14.22
CA VAL A 60 13.40 -18.40 13.88
C VAL A 60 12.14 -18.06 13.08
N MET A 61 12.05 -18.62 11.88
CA MET A 61 10.84 -18.58 11.04
C MET A 61 10.36 -19.99 10.74
N VAL A 62 9.05 -20.20 10.67
CA VAL A 62 8.46 -21.50 10.37
C VAL A 62 7.44 -21.37 9.27
N ARG A 63 7.66 -22.06 8.15
CA ARG A 63 6.68 -22.25 7.08
C ARG A 63 5.74 -23.39 7.42
N LEU A 64 4.45 -23.07 7.48
CA LEU A 64 3.35 -23.99 7.74
C LEU A 64 2.70 -24.37 6.42
N ASN A 65 2.93 -25.61 5.99
CA ASN A 65 2.27 -26.19 4.83
C ASN A 65 1.21 -27.20 5.30
N ASN A 66 0.15 -27.41 4.52
CA ASN A 66 -0.72 -28.57 4.70
C ASN A 66 0.06 -29.87 4.46
N GLY A 67 0.83 -29.92 3.37
CA GLY A 67 1.77 -30.99 3.07
C GLY A 67 2.64 -30.63 1.88
N TYR A 68 3.11 -31.65 1.17
CA TYR A 68 3.89 -31.53 -0.06
C TYR A 68 3.36 -32.47 -1.13
N GLY A 69 3.69 -32.20 -2.39
CA GLY A 69 3.17 -32.95 -3.53
C GLY A 69 1.64 -32.86 -3.57
N GLY A 70 0.96 -33.98 -3.83
CA GLY A 70 -0.50 -33.98 -3.97
C GLY A 70 -1.30 -33.58 -2.72
N ALA A 71 -0.68 -33.44 -1.55
CA ALA A 71 -1.36 -32.82 -0.40
C ALA A 71 -1.54 -31.30 -0.55
N GLY A 72 -0.72 -30.66 -1.37
CA GLY A 72 -0.65 -29.21 -1.56
C GLY A 72 0.00 -28.47 -0.40
N ALA A 73 0.63 -27.33 -0.71
CA ALA A 73 1.14 -26.39 0.28
C ALA A 73 0.01 -25.82 1.15
N ILE A 74 -1.17 -25.65 0.57
CA ILE A 74 -2.45 -25.43 1.27
C ILE A 74 -3.43 -26.53 0.82
N PRO A 75 -4.43 -26.91 1.64
CA PRO A 75 -5.35 -27.98 1.25
C PRO A 75 -6.36 -27.48 0.20
N TYR A 76 -7.34 -28.31 -0.14
CA TYR A 76 -8.51 -27.86 -0.87
C TYR A 76 -9.27 -26.76 -0.12
N ARG A 77 -9.93 -25.87 -0.87
CA ARG A 77 -10.63 -24.69 -0.34
C ARG A 77 -11.69 -25.01 0.71
N ASP A 78 -12.36 -26.16 0.61
CA ASP A 78 -13.34 -26.62 1.62
C ASP A 78 -12.71 -26.94 2.98
N LYS A 79 -11.38 -27.08 3.04
CA LYS A 79 -10.58 -27.34 4.26
C LYS A 79 -9.83 -26.14 4.80
N TYR A 80 -9.98 -24.93 4.23
CA TYR A 80 -9.29 -23.76 4.76
C TYR A 80 -9.63 -23.43 6.22
N PRO A 81 -10.89 -23.52 6.69
CA PRO A 81 -11.19 -23.30 8.11
C PRO A 81 -10.49 -24.32 9.04
N ASP A 82 -10.42 -25.58 8.60
CA ASP A 82 -9.79 -26.65 9.36
C ASP A 82 -8.27 -26.47 9.42
N PHE A 83 -7.65 -26.11 8.29
CA PHE A 83 -6.23 -25.77 8.22
C PHE A 83 -5.89 -24.52 9.03
N ALA A 84 -6.71 -23.48 9.00
CA ALA A 84 -6.51 -22.29 9.82
C ALA A 84 -6.53 -22.61 11.32
N ARG A 85 -7.47 -23.46 11.76
CA ARG A 85 -7.50 -23.97 13.15
C ARG A 85 -6.24 -24.78 13.47
N ARG A 86 -5.80 -25.62 12.53
CA ARG A 86 -4.56 -26.41 12.68
C ARG A 86 -3.32 -25.54 12.83
N CYS A 87 -3.18 -24.49 12.01
CA CYS A 87 -2.11 -23.50 12.10
C CYS A 87 -2.08 -22.82 13.48
N ALA A 88 -3.23 -22.37 13.99
CA ALA A 88 -3.33 -21.77 15.32
C ALA A 88 -2.98 -22.75 16.43
N ASN A 89 -3.40 -24.02 16.32
CA ASN A 89 -3.01 -25.05 17.28
C ASN A 89 -1.50 -25.28 17.28
N TYR A 90 -0.89 -25.34 16.08
CA TYR A 90 0.56 -25.50 15.95
C TYR A 90 1.30 -24.33 16.58
N ALA A 91 0.89 -23.09 16.27
CA ALA A 91 1.49 -21.88 16.82
C ALA A 91 1.39 -21.84 18.36
N ARG A 92 0.20 -22.11 18.92
CA ARG A 92 -0.02 -22.16 20.38
C ARG A 92 0.84 -23.20 21.09
N ALA A 93 1.01 -24.37 20.47
CA ALA A 93 1.75 -25.49 21.05
C ALA A 93 3.27 -25.42 20.79
N SER A 94 3.73 -24.44 20.03
CA SER A 94 5.14 -24.27 19.68
C SER A 94 5.80 -23.19 20.56
N SER A 95 7.09 -23.32 20.79
CA SER A 95 7.87 -22.39 21.61
C SER A 95 9.13 -21.94 20.89
N GLY A 96 9.60 -20.71 21.13
CA GLY A 96 10.83 -20.19 20.50
C GLY A 96 10.67 -19.81 19.02
N CYS A 97 9.45 -19.57 18.56
CA CYS A 97 9.14 -19.00 17.25
C CYS A 97 7.84 -18.20 17.34
N ARG A 98 7.77 -17.04 16.66
CA ARG A 98 6.54 -16.24 16.49
C ARG A 98 6.36 -15.72 15.07
N ILE A 99 7.16 -16.18 14.11
CA ILE A 99 7.11 -15.76 12.71
C ILE A 99 6.69 -16.97 11.86
N TRP A 100 5.50 -16.91 11.28
CA TRP A 100 4.84 -18.02 10.58
C TRP A 100 4.63 -17.67 9.12
N ILE A 101 5.06 -18.51 8.18
CA ILE A 101 4.81 -18.35 6.74
C ILE A 101 3.69 -19.31 6.35
N ILE A 102 2.65 -18.86 5.67
CA ILE A 102 1.53 -19.72 5.26
C ILE A 102 1.72 -20.18 3.82
N GLY A 103 1.94 -21.49 3.65
CA GLY A 103 2.10 -22.12 2.36
C GLY A 103 3.44 -21.80 1.68
N ASN A 104 3.90 -22.74 0.85
CA ASN A 104 4.94 -22.53 -0.14
C ASN A 104 4.32 -22.23 -1.51
N GLU A 105 4.90 -21.28 -2.24
CA GLU A 105 4.75 -21.14 -3.70
C GLU A 105 3.35 -21.46 -4.24
N PRO A 106 2.30 -20.72 -3.82
CA PRO A 106 0.92 -21.09 -4.12
C PRO A 106 0.58 -21.07 -5.61
N ASN A 107 1.39 -20.43 -6.45
CA ASN A 107 1.25 -20.45 -7.91
C ASN A 107 1.98 -21.63 -8.58
N HIS A 108 2.74 -22.46 -7.84
CA HIS A 108 3.47 -23.59 -8.40
C HIS A 108 2.55 -24.82 -8.52
N PRO A 109 2.35 -25.40 -9.72
CA PRO A 109 1.43 -26.52 -9.89
C PRO A 109 1.76 -27.75 -9.03
N ASP A 110 3.05 -28.00 -8.75
CA ASP A 110 3.47 -29.12 -7.90
C ASP A 110 3.10 -28.95 -6.42
N ASP A 111 2.80 -27.71 -6.00
CA ASP A 111 2.35 -27.35 -4.65
C ASP A 111 0.82 -27.21 -4.56
N GLU A 112 0.08 -27.50 -5.64
CA GLU A 112 -1.39 -27.56 -5.61
C GLU A 112 -1.89 -28.87 -4.96
N PRO A 113 -3.02 -28.83 -4.23
CA PRO A 113 -3.67 -30.04 -3.75
C PRO A 113 -4.23 -30.86 -4.93
N ARG A 114 -3.93 -32.17 -4.93
CA ARG A 114 -4.28 -33.11 -6.01
C ARG A 114 -4.90 -34.38 -5.46
N ASP A 115 -6.03 -34.79 -6.01
CA ASP A 115 -6.67 -36.08 -5.73
C ASP A 115 -7.28 -36.67 -7.02
N ARG A 116 -6.99 -37.95 -7.28
CA ARG A 116 -7.52 -38.74 -8.42
C ARG A 116 -7.49 -38.03 -9.78
N GLY A 117 -6.42 -37.27 -10.05
CA GLY A 117 -6.22 -36.57 -11.33
C GLY A 117 -6.89 -35.20 -11.44
N TRP A 118 -7.59 -34.75 -10.39
CA TRP A 118 -8.06 -33.37 -10.25
C TRP A 118 -7.08 -32.56 -9.40
N SER A 119 -6.83 -31.31 -9.81
CA SER A 119 -6.05 -30.30 -9.10
C SER A 119 -6.92 -29.07 -8.89
N GLU A 120 -6.90 -28.48 -7.71
CA GLU A 120 -7.50 -27.15 -7.51
C GLU A 120 -6.43 -26.10 -7.80
N THR A 121 -6.58 -25.41 -8.94
CA THR A 121 -5.70 -24.29 -9.28
C THR A 121 -5.87 -23.16 -8.28
N ILE A 122 -4.80 -22.84 -7.56
CA ILE A 122 -4.79 -21.79 -6.57
C ILE A 122 -4.56 -20.45 -7.27
N THR A 123 -5.61 -19.64 -7.36
CA THR A 123 -5.52 -18.25 -7.85
C THR A 123 -5.07 -17.31 -6.72
N PRO A 124 -4.60 -16.08 -7.03
CA PRO A 124 -4.20 -15.12 -6.01
C PRO A 124 -5.26 -14.88 -4.92
N GLU A 125 -6.53 -14.74 -5.32
CA GLU A 125 -7.64 -14.47 -4.42
C GLU A 125 -8.01 -15.69 -3.57
N ILE A 126 -7.89 -16.90 -4.14
CA ILE A 126 -8.09 -18.17 -3.41
C ILE A 126 -7.00 -18.32 -2.34
N PHE A 127 -5.74 -18.05 -2.68
CA PHE A 127 -4.66 -18.06 -1.70
C PHE A 127 -4.88 -17.02 -0.59
N ALA A 128 -5.24 -15.79 -0.95
CA ALA A 128 -5.50 -14.71 -0.01
C ALA A 128 -6.63 -15.05 0.98
N GLU A 129 -7.63 -15.83 0.58
CA GLU A 129 -8.67 -16.34 1.47
C GLU A 129 -8.11 -17.29 2.53
N CYS A 130 -7.36 -18.31 2.11
CA CYS A 130 -6.72 -19.28 3.02
C CYS A 130 -5.80 -18.57 4.03
N TYR A 131 -4.93 -17.70 3.51
CA TYR A 131 -4.00 -16.91 4.33
C TYR A 131 -4.74 -16.08 5.39
N ARG A 132 -5.82 -15.37 5.02
CA ARG A 132 -6.57 -14.51 5.94
C ARG A 132 -7.19 -15.32 7.09
N LEU A 133 -7.69 -16.52 6.80
CA LEU A 133 -8.22 -17.43 7.81
C LEU A 133 -7.10 -17.91 8.76
N CYS A 134 -5.96 -18.35 8.22
CA CYS A 134 -4.81 -18.78 9.02
C CYS A 134 -4.29 -17.66 9.92
N ARG A 135 -4.09 -16.45 9.37
CA ARG A 135 -3.63 -15.28 10.13
C ARG A 135 -4.59 -14.95 11.27
N ALA A 136 -5.89 -14.86 10.98
CA ALA A 136 -6.89 -14.54 11.99
C ALA A 136 -6.94 -15.57 13.13
N GLU A 137 -6.79 -16.86 12.83
CA GLU A 137 -6.76 -17.90 13.86
C GLU A 137 -5.46 -17.92 14.67
N ILE A 138 -4.31 -17.68 14.03
CA ILE A 138 -3.02 -17.56 14.75
C ILE A 138 -3.05 -16.34 15.69
N HIS A 139 -3.55 -15.18 15.24
CA HIS A 139 -3.62 -13.99 16.09
C HIS A 139 -4.58 -14.12 17.28
N LYS A 140 -5.59 -14.99 17.21
CA LYS A 140 -6.43 -15.30 18.38
C LYS A 140 -5.67 -16.00 19.50
N VAL A 141 -4.63 -16.76 19.18
CA VAL A 141 -3.85 -17.53 20.15
C VAL A 141 -2.55 -16.82 20.52
N ASP A 142 -2.04 -16.03 19.60
CA ASP A 142 -0.85 -15.21 19.77
C ASP A 142 -0.99 -13.87 19.02
N PRO A 143 -1.51 -12.81 19.68
CA PRO A 143 -1.69 -11.49 19.07
C PRO A 143 -0.39 -10.78 18.67
N GLY A 144 0.77 -11.24 19.17
CA GLY A 144 2.07 -10.68 18.79
C GLY A 144 2.85 -11.56 17.82
N ALA A 145 2.22 -12.59 17.25
CA ALA A 145 2.80 -13.34 16.15
C ALA A 145 2.80 -12.53 14.85
N GLN A 146 3.79 -12.79 14.01
CA GLN A 146 3.88 -12.25 12.67
C GLN A 146 3.54 -13.34 11.67
N VAL A 147 2.48 -13.16 10.87
CA VAL A 147 2.05 -14.13 9.85
C VAL A 147 2.38 -13.59 8.47
N LEU A 148 3.33 -14.22 7.80
CA LEU A 148 3.88 -13.81 6.51
C LEU A 148 3.15 -14.49 5.36
N VAL A 149 2.90 -13.71 4.30
CA VAL A 149 2.37 -14.22 3.03
C VAL A 149 3.41 -15.15 2.41
N GLY A 150 3.02 -16.37 2.04
CA GLY A 150 3.91 -17.33 1.38
C GLY A 150 4.46 -16.81 0.06
N SER A 151 5.75 -17.04 -0.17
CA SER A 151 6.46 -16.59 -1.37
C SER A 151 5.80 -17.14 -2.63
N VAL A 152 5.66 -16.31 -3.65
CA VAL A 152 5.23 -16.73 -4.99
C VAL A 152 6.43 -17.33 -5.73
N ALA A 153 6.27 -18.48 -6.39
CA ALA A 153 7.29 -19.07 -7.23
C ALA A 153 7.69 -18.09 -8.34
N PRO A 154 8.96 -17.68 -8.41
CA PRO A 154 9.43 -16.76 -9.43
C PRO A 154 9.50 -17.45 -10.79
N TYR A 155 9.56 -16.63 -11.85
CA TYR A 155 9.81 -17.08 -13.23
C TYR A 155 8.69 -17.92 -13.88
N LYS A 156 7.51 -18.01 -13.26
CA LYS A 156 6.39 -18.82 -13.76
C LYS A 156 5.31 -17.97 -14.43
N LEU A 157 4.68 -18.54 -15.46
CA LEU A 157 3.42 -18.09 -16.02
C LEU A 157 2.41 -19.23 -15.85
N VAL A 158 1.46 -19.06 -14.93
CA VAL A 158 0.50 -20.13 -14.57
C VAL A 158 -0.92 -19.62 -14.77
N ALA A 159 -1.72 -20.39 -15.51
CA ALA A 159 -3.08 -20.03 -15.91
C ALA A 159 -3.18 -18.62 -16.56
N GLY A 160 -2.15 -18.20 -17.30
CA GLY A 160 -2.09 -16.90 -17.96
C GLY A 160 -1.78 -15.71 -17.04
N ILE A 161 -1.46 -15.95 -15.77
CA ILE A 161 -1.07 -14.93 -14.81
C ILE A 161 0.44 -15.06 -14.56
N ASP A 162 1.19 -13.98 -14.82
CA ASP A 162 2.62 -13.96 -14.52
C ASP A 162 2.87 -13.84 -13.01
N PHE A 163 3.98 -14.37 -12.53
CA PHE A 163 4.29 -14.47 -11.10
C PHE A 163 4.29 -13.11 -10.36
N VAL A 164 4.69 -12.02 -11.01
CA VAL A 164 4.67 -10.68 -10.40
C VAL A 164 3.24 -10.16 -10.29
N GLU A 165 2.42 -10.36 -11.31
CA GLU A 165 0.99 -10.02 -11.26
C GLU A 165 0.23 -10.89 -10.25
N TYR A 166 0.58 -12.17 -10.14
CA TYR A 166 0.04 -13.07 -9.12
C TYR A 166 0.33 -12.52 -7.71
N PHE A 167 1.59 -12.13 -7.46
CA PHE A 167 2.01 -11.53 -6.20
C PHE A 167 1.30 -10.20 -5.90
N ARG A 168 1.23 -9.29 -6.87
CA ARG A 168 0.52 -8.00 -6.74
C ARG A 168 -0.94 -8.21 -6.36
N ARG A 169 -1.62 -9.18 -6.98
CA ARG A 169 -3.03 -9.49 -6.70
C ARG A 169 -3.25 -10.08 -5.31
N ILE A 170 -2.32 -10.91 -4.80
CA ILE A 170 -2.39 -11.36 -3.40
C ILE A 170 -2.36 -10.14 -2.46
N LEU A 171 -1.36 -9.26 -2.62
CA LEU A 171 -1.20 -8.12 -1.73
C LEU A 171 -2.39 -7.16 -1.80
N ALA A 172 -2.89 -6.88 -3.00
CA ALA A 172 -4.09 -6.06 -3.20
C ALA A 172 -5.35 -6.69 -2.58
N ALA A 173 -5.51 -8.01 -2.68
CA ALA A 173 -6.64 -8.72 -2.09
C ALA A 173 -6.58 -8.75 -0.55
N LEU A 174 -5.38 -8.71 0.04
CA LEU A 174 -5.19 -8.67 1.49
C LEU A 174 -5.36 -7.25 2.04
N GLY A 175 -4.64 -6.28 1.46
CA GLY A 175 -4.46 -4.93 1.99
C GLY A 175 -3.61 -4.89 3.26
N ARG A 176 -3.10 -3.70 3.62
CA ARG A 176 -2.15 -3.49 4.73
C ARG A 176 -2.61 -4.03 6.10
N ASN A 177 -3.92 -4.03 6.37
CA ASN A 177 -4.46 -4.47 7.66
C ASN A 177 -4.57 -6.00 7.81
N GLN A 178 -4.39 -6.73 6.73
CA GLN A 178 -4.47 -8.19 6.70
C GLN A 178 -3.17 -8.80 6.21
N CYS A 179 -2.02 -8.17 6.45
CA CYS A 179 -0.71 -8.69 6.08
C CYS A 179 0.33 -8.19 7.09
N ASP A 180 1.08 -9.11 7.71
CA ASP A 180 2.11 -8.75 8.71
C ASP A 180 3.52 -8.69 8.11
N GLY A 181 3.69 -9.15 6.87
CA GLY A 181 4.98 -9.19 6.19
C GLY A 181 4.96 -10.03 4.92
N ILE A 182 6.02 -9.86 4.15
CA ILE A 182 6.14 -10.35 2.78
C ILE A 182 7.31 -11.34 2.71
N THR A 183 7.13 -12.44 1.99
CA THR A 183 8.23 -13.35 1.66
C THR A 183 8.42 -13.44 0.15
N LEU A 184 9.67 -13.57 -0.27
CA LEU A 184 10.10 -13.68 -1.67
C LEU A 184 11.04 -14.88 -1.83
N HIS A 185 11.04 -15.49 -3.01
CA HIS A 185 12.08 -16.43 -3.46
C HIS A 185 12.84 -15.84 -4.64
N THR A 186 14.15 -16.09 -4.70
CA THR A 186 15.03 -15.54 -5.75
C THR A 186 16.15 -16.52 -6.06
N TYR A 187 16.54 -16.67 -7.32
CA TYR A 187 17.57 -17.63 -7.70
C TYR A 187 18.47 -17.06 -8.79
N THR A 188 19.64 -17.66 -9.00
CA THR A 188 20.41 -17.43 -10.24
C THR A 188 20.34 -18.67 -11.12
N HIS A 189 20.07 -18.51 -12.41
CA HIS A 189 20.25 -19.58 -13.40
C HIS A 189 21.76 -19.76 -13.72
N GLY A 190 22.47 -20.44 -12.82
CA GLY A 190 23.89 -20.74 -12.88
C GLY A 190 24.67 -20.35 -11.61
N SER A 191 25.94 -20.74 -11.54
CA SER A 191 26.78 -20.59 -10.33
C SER A 191 27.70 -19.37 -10.32
N GLN A 192 27.73 -18.59 -11.41
CA GLN A 192 28.65 -17.46 -11.51
C GLN A 192 28.16 -16.29 -10.65
N ALA A 193 29.06 -15.69 -9.86
CA ALA A 193 28.70 -14.62 -8.95
C ALA A 193 28.18 -13.34 -9.63
N HIS A 194 28.55 -13.09 -10.89
CA HIS A 194 28.02 -11.94 -11.64
C HIS A 194 26.52 -12.06 -11.95
N PHE A 195 25.93 -13.26 -11.85
CA PHE A 195 24.47 -13.44 -11.98
C PHE A 195 23.68 -12.82 -10.83
N ILE A 196 24.31 -12.54 -9.68
CA ILE A 196 23.67 -11.81 -8.58
C ILE A 196 23.28 -10.39 -9.00
N GLU A 197 24.16 -9.73 -9.75
CA GLU A 197 24.02 -8.33 -10.16
C GLU A 197 23.56 -8.21 -11.63
N SER A 198 23.21 -9.33 -12.27
CA SER A 198 22.88 -9.35 -13.70
C SER A 198 21.59 -8.57 -13.99
N PRO A 199 21.59 -7.69 -15.01
CA PRO A 199 20.39 -7.02 -15.50
C PRO A 199 19.59 -7.86 -16.50
N ASP A 200 20.05 -9.08 -16.83
CA ASP A 200 19.46 -9.90 -17.88
C ASP A 200 17.98 -10.14 -17.63
N LYS A 201 17.21 -10.10 -18.71
CA LYS A 201 15.76 -10.26 -18.70
C LYS A 201 15.37 -11.64 -19.19
N MET A 202 14.19 -12.10 -18.76
CA MET A 202 13.63 -13.37 -19.20
C MET A 202 13.31 -13.35 -20.70
N GLY A 203 13.08 -14.53 -21.27
CA GLY A 203 12.55 -14.66 -22.63
C GLY A 203 11.04 -14.38 -22.72
N PRO A 204 10.50 -14.25 -23.94
CA PRO A 204 9.06 -14.10 -24.15
C PRO A 204 8.23 -15.19 -23.48
N PRO A 205 7.07 -14.87 -22.86
CA PRO A 205 6.39 -13.56 -22.79
C PRO A 205 6.71 -12.74 -21.53
N LEU A 206 7.83 -13.01 -20.86
CA LEU A 206 8.17 -12.42 -19.56
C LEU A 206 9.35 -11.42 -19.64
N GLU A 207 9.61 -10.85 -20.82
CA GLU A 207 10.82 -10.06 -21.12
C GLU A 207 10.98 -8.79 -20.27
N LYS A 208 9.93 -8.37 -19.56
CA LYS A 208 9.95 -7.25 -18.61
C LYS A 208 10.68 -7.59 -17.30
N TYR A 209 10.75 -8.86 -16.91
CA TYR A 209 11.27 -9.27 -15.60
C TYR A 209 12.70 -9.80 -15.66
N HIS A 210 13.43 -9.64 -14.56
CA HIS A 210 14.81 -10.12 -14.44
C HIS A 210 14.86 -11.64 -14.41
N TYR A 211 15.87 -12.19 -15.08
CA TYR A 211 16.07 -13.63 -15.21
C TYR A 211 16.80 -14.24 -14.02
N HIS A 212 17.70 -13.51 -13.36
CA HIS A 212 18.49 -14.03 -12.24
C HIS A 212 18.01 -13.47 -10.89
N PHE A 213 18.95 -13.16 -10.00
CA PHE A 213 18.70 -12.85 -8.59
C PHE A 213 17.88 -11.57 -8.42
N ARG A 214 18.09 -10.55 -9.26
CA ARG A 214 17.39 -9.25 -9.20
C ARG A 214 15.89 -9.28 -9.46
N VAL A 215 15.30 -10.47 -9.67
CA VAL A 215 13.84 -10.64 -9.70
C VAL A 215 13.15 -10.13 -8.42
N TYR A 216 13.86 -10.07 -7.28
CA TYR A 216 13.32 -9.44 -6.06
C TYR A 216 12.91 -7.98 -6.28
N GLN A 217 13.60 -7.26 -7.18
CA GLN A 217 13.27 -5.87 -7.50
C GLN A 217 11.95 -5.79 -8.24
N ASP A 218 11.64 -6.77 -9.10
CA ASP A 218 10.38 -6.83 -9.83
C ASP A 218 9.21 -7.10 -8.88
N PHE A 219 9.39 -7.99 -7.90
CA PHE A 219 8.41 -8.18 -6.82
C PHE A 219 8.22 -6.92 -5.97
N LEU A 220 9.32 -6.30 -5.50
CA LEU A 220 9.24 -5.14 -4.62
C LEU A 220 8.69 -3.90 -5.34
N LYS A 221 8.86 -3.79 -6.66
CA LYS A 221 8.28 -2.70 -7.45
C LYS A 221 6.74 -2.68 -7.37
N VAL A 222 6.10 -3.85 -7.27
CA VAL A 222 4.63 -3.96 -7.28
C VAL A 222 4.01 -4.05 -5.89
N VAL A 223 4.79 -3.89 -4.81
CA VAL A 223 4.25 -3.80 -3.45
C VAL A 223 3.44 -2.51 -3.30
N PRO A 224 2.17 -2.58 -2.85
CA PRO A 224 1.34 -1.40 -2.60
C PRO A 224 2.04 -0.40 -1.69
N ALA A 225 1.86 0.90 -1.95
CA ALA A 225 2.56 1.97 -1.23
C ALA A 225 2.34 1.90 0.29
N ASP A 226 1.12 1.62 0.72
CA ASP A 226 0.72 1.46 2.13
C ASP A 226 1.24 0.17 2.78
N MET A 227 1.92 -0.69 2.02
CA MET A 227 2.52 -1.96 2.46
C MET A 227 4.06 -1.97 2.35
N ARG A 228 4.68 -0.88 1.88
CA ARG A 228 6.15 -0.78 1.75
C ARG A 228 6.87 -0.68 3.10
N ASP A 229 6.14 -0.35 4.17
CA ASP A 229 6.64 -0.36 5.54
C ASP A 229 6.68 -1.78 6.15
N LEU A 230 5.99 -2.74 5.54
CA LEU A 230 5.96 -4.11 6.02
C LEU A 230 7.33 -4.77 5.92
N PRO A 231 7.68 -5.65 6.87
CA PRO A 231 8.91 -6.42 6.79
C PRO A 231 8.91 -7.38 5.59
N CYS A 232 10.02 -7.41 4.85
CA CYS A 232 10.23 -8.31 3.73
C CYS A 232 11.37 -9.29 4.01
N TYR A 233 11.23 -10.55 3.57
CA TYR A 233 12.23 -11.60 3.76
C TYR A 233 12.42 -12.39 2.46
N ILE A 234 13.66 -12.58 2.01
CA ILE A 234 13.94 -13.56 0.95
C ILE A 234 14.16 -14.92 1.64
N THR A 235 13.15 -15.78 1.58
CA THR A 235 13.09 -17.03 2.37
C THR A 235 13.72 -18.22 1.69
N GLU A 236 14.00 -18.13 0.40
CA GLU A 236 14.79 -19.11 -0.35
C GLU A 236 15.65 -18.43 -1.42
N THR A 237 16.91 -18.83 -1.47
CA THR A 237 17.80 -18.54 -2.59
C THR A 237 18.89 -19.59 -2.77
N ASN A 238 19.23 -19.88 -4.02
CA ASN A 238 20.38 -20.69 -4.41
C ASN A 238 20.77 -20.47 -5.88
N GLN A 239 21.89 -21.09 -6.26
CA GLN A 239 22.27 -21.28 -7.65
C GLN A 239 21.41 -22.40 -8.25
N THR A 240 20.66 -22.13 -9.30
CA THR A 240 19.93 -23.12 -10.10
C THR A 240 20.79 -23.47 -11.31
N ILE A 241 21.45 -24.63 -11.27
CA ILE A 241 22.40 -25.03 -12.30
C ILE A 241 21.68 -25.89 -13.34
N GLU A 242 21.56 -25.35 -14.54
CA GLU A 242 21.00 -26.02 -15.71
C GLU A 242 22.12 -26.65 -16.57
N GLY A 243 21.89 -27.86 -17.10
CA GLY A 243 22.83 -28.59 -17.97
C GLY A 243 22.22 -29.91 -18.47
N ASP A 244 23.03 -30.78 -19.10
CA ASP A 244 22.57 -32.09 -19.66
C ASP A 244 22.12 -33.12 -18.59
N GLY A 245 22.11 -32.74 -17.31
CA GLY A 245 21.73 -33.59 -16.17
C GLY A 245 20.53 -33.03 -15.39
N PRO A 246 20.12 -33.69 -14.29
CA PRO A 246 19.02 -33.20 -13.47
C PRO A 246 19.34 -31.82 -12.89
N LEU A 247 18.32 -30.97 -12.84
CA LEU A 247 18.35 -29.68 -12.15
C LEU A 247 18.91 -29.86 -10.74
N ARG A 248 19.93 -29.06 -10.40
CA ARG A 248 20.57 -29.11 -9.10
C ARG A 248 20.83 -27.70 -8.55
N GLY A 249 20.78 -27.61 -7.24
CA GLY A 249 21.29 -26.51 -6.46
C GLY A 249 22.80 -26.61 -6.24
N TRP A 250 23.45 -25.46 -6.07
CA TRP A 250 24.82 -25.30 -5.57
C TRP A 250 25.95 -25.99 -6.35
N ASP A 251 26.87 -25.17 -6.82
CA ASP A 251 28.21 -25.61 -7.22
C ASP A 251 29.10 -25.63 -5.98
N ASN A 252 29.85 -26.72 -5.74
CA ASN A 252 30.72 -26.83 -4.54
C ASN A 252 32.03 -26.04 -4.68
N ASP A 253 31.97 -24.88 -5.32
CA ASP A 253 33.09 -23.98 -5.56
C ASP A 253 32.83 -22.66 -4.83
N ASN A 254 33.85 -22.14 -4.14
CA ASN A 254 33.79 -20.77 -3.63
C ASN A 254 33.95 -19.78 -4.78
N ARG A 255 32.83 -19.45 -5.44
CA ARG A 255 32.76 -18.48 -6.53
C ARG A 255 32.46 -17.06 -6.06
N ARG A 256 32.43 -16.83 -4.74
CA ARG A 256 31.93 -15.59 -4.10
C ARG A 256 30.46 -15.30 -4.35
N TRP A 257 29.69 -16.32 -4.73
CA TRP A 257 28.26 -16.16 -5.02
C TRP A 257 27.52 -15.75 -3.75
N VAL A 258 27.81 -16.41 -2.61
CA VAL A 258 27.15 -16.13 -1.32
C VAL A 258 27.54 -14.75 -0.82
N GLN A 259 28.83 -14.41 -0.87
CA GLN A 259 29.31 -13.06 -0.54
C GLN A 259 28.60 -11.98 -1.36
N ARG A 260 28.47 -12.17 -2.68
CA ARG A 260 27.81 -11.21 -3.57
C ARG A 260 26.31 -11.11 -3.29
N ALA A 261 25.62 -12.22 -3.06
CA ALA A 261 24.19 -12.22 -2.75
C ALA A 261 23.88 -11.38 -1.51
N TYR A 262 24.61 -11.58 -0.41
CA TYR A 262 24.43 -10.76 0.80
C TYR A 262 24.85 -9.30 0.59
N GLY A 263 25.92 -9.05 -0.16
CA GLY A 263 26.36 -7.68 -0.48
C GLY A 263 25.35 -6.90 -1.34
N GLU A 264 24.69 -7.56 -2.29
CA GLU A 264 23.63 -6.98 -3.12
C GLU A 264 22.42 -6.58 -2.26
N ILE A 265 21.98 -7.43 -1.32
CA ILE A 265 20.85 -7.09 -0.43
C ILE A 265 21.22 -5.99 0.57
N ASP A 266 22.45 -5.99 1.11
CA ASP A 266 22.94 -4.89 1.93
C ASP A 266 23.01 -3.57 1.14
N TRP A 267 23.50 -3.61 -0.11
CA TRP A 267 23.48 -2.45 -1.02
C TRP A 267 22.05 -1.96 -1.28
N TRP A 268 21.12 -2.87 -1.60
CA TRP A 268 19.71 -2.56 -1.80
C TRP A 268 19.11 -1.85 -0.59
N ASN A 269 19.31 -2.42 0.60
CA ASN A 269 18.81 -1.89 1.87
C ASN A 269 19.40 -0.52 2.22
N LYS A 270 20.58 -0.19 1.69
CA LYS A 270 21.23 1.12 1.89
C LYS A 270 20.69 2.19 0.95
N GLN A 271 20.00 1.84 -0.13
CA GLN A 271 19.42 2.86 -1.00
C GLN A 271 18.21 3.52 -0.32
N PRO A 272 18.02 4.85 -0.46
CA PRO A 272 16.83 5.54 0.03
C PRO A 272 15.55 5.01 -0.62
N GLY A 273 14.47 4.90 0.15
CA GLY A 273 13.14 4.52 -0.33
C GLY A 273 12.92 3.06 -0.70
N ASN A 274 13.98 2.25 -0.70
CA ASN A 274 13.83 0.82 -0.88
C ASN A 274 13.18 0.17 0.35
N GLN A 275 12.22 -0.72 0.10
CA GLN A 275 11.66 -1.57 1.14
C GLN A 275 12.77 -2.49 1.70
N VAL A 276 12.92 -2.48 3.02
CA VAL A 276 14.00 -3.19 3.71
C VAL A 276 13.76 -4.69 3.71
N ILE A 277 14.74 -5.43 3.20
CA ILE A 277 14.80 -6.89 3.25
C ILE A 277 15.56 -7.31 4.51
N ARG A 278 14.90 -8.02 5.43
CA ARG A 278 15.43 -8.37 6.76
C ARG A 278 16.18 -9.69 6.81
N ALA A 279 15.99 -10.56 5.81
CA ALA A 279 16.69 -11.82 5.72
C ALA A 279 16.92 -12.22 4.26
N LEU A 280 18.05 -12.88 4.01
CA LEU A 280 18.34 -13.64 2.80
C LEU A 280 18.72 -15.06 3.22
N ILE A 281 17.88 -16.04 2.90
CA ILE A 281 18.00 -17.41 3.43
C ILE A 281 18.49 -18.36 2.34
N LEU A 282 19.66 -18.97 2.55
CA LEU A 282 20.25 -19.94 1.63
C LEU A 282 19.48 -21.27 1.67
N TYR A 283 19.05 -21.76 0.51
CA TYR A 283 18.25 -22.98 0.36
C TYR A 283 19.10 -24.16 -0.13
N ARG A 284 19.29 -25.27 0.59
CA ARG A 284 18.82 -25.64 1.94
C ARG A 284 19.79 -26.61 2.60
N TRP A 285 19.76 -26.77 3.92
CA TRP A 285 20.67 -27.68 4.63
C TRP A 285 20.28 -29.16 4.50
N SER A 286 18.98 -29.49 4.51
CA SER A 286 18.53 -30.89 4.47
C SER A 286 19.07 -31.67 3.26
N ARG A 287 19.37 -32.96 3.46
CA ARG A 287 19.77 -33.91 2.41
C ARG A 287 18.60 -34.61 1.72
N ASP A 288 17.37 -34.34 2.17
CA ASP A 288 16.16 -35.01 1.64
C ASP A 288 15.87 -34.64 0.18
N HIS A 289 16.41 -33.51 -0.28
CA HIS A 289 16.34 -33.07 -1.67
C HIS A 289 17.71 -33.21 -2.33
N GLN A 290 17.94 -34.38 -2.94
CA GLN A 290 19.19 -34.68 -3.63
C GLN A 290 19.49 -33.62 -4.69
N GLY A 291 20.68 -33.02 -4.59
CA GLY A 291 21.11 -31.96 -5.49
C GLY A 291 20.87 -30.54 -5.00
N PHE A 292 20.13 -30.28 -3.91
CA PHE A 292 19.95 -28.90 -3.38
C PHE A 292 20.52 -28.70 -1.97
N SER A 293 21.10 -29.75 -1.39
CA SER A 293 21.66 -29.72 -0.04
C SER A 293 22.97 -28.94 0.03
N LEU A 294 23.06 -28.04 1.00
CA LEU A 294 24.27 -27.32 1.40
C LEU A 294 25.19 -28.16 2.29
N ASP A 295 24.68 -29.24 2.89
CA ASP A 295 25.47 -30.05 3.81
C ASP A 295 26.60 -30.78 3.06
N GLY A 296 27.82 -30.68 3.59
CA GLY A 296 29.03 -31.22 2.97
C GLY A 296 29.65 -30.39 1.83
N LEU A 297 29.06 -29.25 1.45
CA LEU A 297 29.60 -28.38 0.41
C LEU A 297 30.66 -27.40 0.94
N ALA A 298 31.88 -27.89 1.16
CA ALA A 298 32.98 -27.12 1.74
C ALA A 298 33.27 -25.78 1.01
N GLY A 299 33.14 -25.73 -0.31
CA GLY A 299 33.34 -24.50 -1.09
C GLY A 299 32.29 -23.43 -0.75
N ILE A 300 31.03 -23.83 -0.63
CA ILE A 300 29.94 -22.94 -0.23
C ILE A 300 30.01 -22.56 1.25
N HIS A 301 30.41 -23.50 2.13
CA HIS A 301 30.62 -23.19 3.56
C HIS A 301 31.70 -22.13 3.74
N GLU A 302 32.78 -22.21 2.97
CA GLU A 302 33.85 -21.21 3.00
C GLU A 302 33.38 -19.86 2.44
N ASP A 303 32.63 -19.85 1.33
CA ASP A 303 32.02 -18.62 0.77
C ASP A 303 31.09 -17.95 1.81
N PHE A 304 30.26 -18.74 2.50
CA PHE A 304 29.37 -18.23 3.54
C PHE A 304 30.13 -17.70 4.77
N LYS A 305 31.16 -18.41 5.24
CA LYS A 305 32.04 -17.91 6.32
C LYS A 305 32.69 -16.58 5.95
N GLN A 306 33.14 -16.41 4.71
CA GLN A 306 33.68 -15.15 4.22
C GLN A 306 32.60 -14.06 4.17
N ALA A 307 31.38 -14.39 3.74
CA ALA A 307 30.25 -13.45 3.78
C ALA A 307 29.92 -12.97 5.21
N LEU A 308 30.02 -13.85 6.22
CA LEU A 308 29.76 -13.52 7.63
C LEU A 308 30.76 -12.49 8.20
N THR A 309 31.97 -12.39 7.64
CA THR A 309 32.99 -11.41 8.10
C THR A 309 32.55 -9.96 7.87
N PHE A 310 31.68 -9.70 6.90
CA PHE A 310 31.15 -8.35 6.62
C PHE A 310 30.14 -7.89 7.68
N GLY A 311 29.50 -8.80 8.41
CA GLY A 311 28.56 -8.48 9.48
C GLY A 311 27.33 -7.69 9.02
N TYR A 312 26.82 -7.95 7.81
CA TYR A 312 25.67 -7.25 7.24
C TYR A 312 24.42 -7.37 8.12
N LYS A 313 23.84 -6.22 8.44
CA LYS A 313 22.61 -6.05 9.21
C LYS A 313 21.59 -5.32 8.36
N TRP A 314 20.32 -5.66 8.52
CA TRP A 314 19.28 -4.77 7.98
C TRP A 314 19.25 -3.50 8.83
N PRO A 315 19.07 -2.32 8.21
CA PRO A 315 19.04 -1.08 8.96
C PRO A 315 17.74 -0.99 9.76
N GLU A 316 17.84 -0.63 11.05
CA GLU A 316 16.71 -0.06 11.79
C GLU A 316 16.46 1.35 11.25
N ARG A 317 15.91 1.43 10.04
CA ARG A 317 15.49 2.68 9.42
C ARG A 317 14.06 2.99 9.87
N ALA A 318 13.85 4.21 10.36
CA ALA A 318 12.55 4.83 10.28
C ALA A 318 12.10 4.80 8.81
N VAL A 319 10.82 4.52 8.59
CA VAL A 319 10.17 4.55 7.28
C VAL A 319 10.56 5.86 6.57
N SER A 320 11.11 5.75 5.35
CA SER A 320 11.66 6.87 4.58
C SER A 320 10.62 7.96 4.34
N ASP A 321 11.04 9.23 4.34
CA ASP A 321 10.23 10.39 3.96
C ASP A 321 9.57 10.17 2.58
N PRO A 322 8.25 9.90 2.54
CA PRO A 322 7.55 9.58 1.31
C PRO A 322 7.48 10.77 0.34
N ILE A 323 7.53 12.01 0.83
CA ILE A 323 7.43 13.23 0.00
C ILE A 323 8.74 13.44 -0.76
N ALA A 324 9.88 13.24 -0.10
CA ALA A 324 11.19 13.31 -0.75
C ALA A 324 11.33 12.28 -1.88
N LEU A 325 10.83 11.05 -1.68
CA LEU A 325 10.85 10.01 -2.72
C LEU A 325 9.93 10.33 -3.89
N LEU A 326 8.73 10.85 -3.60
CA LEU A 326 7.81 11.30 -4.63
C LEU A 326 8.41 12.46 -5.45
N ARG A 327 9.11 13.40 -4.81
CA ARG A 327 9.83 14.50 -5.47
C ARG A 327 10.89 13.99 -6.44
N GLU A 328 11.70 13.01 -6.04
CA GLU A 328 12.71 12.42 -6.92
C GLU A 328 12.09 11.67 -8.10
N LYS A 329 11.04 10.87 -7.85
CA LYS A 329 10.29 10.16 -8.90
C LYS A 329 9.75 11.12 -9.95
N LEU A 330 9.08 12.19 -9.53
CA LEU A 330 8.51 13.18 -10.45
C LEU A 330 9.58 13.94 -11.23
N THR A 331 10.71 14.24 -10.60
CA THR A 331 11.85 14.89 -11.27
C THR A 331 12.46 14.01 -12.36
N LYS A 332 12.58 12.70 -12.09
CA LYS A 332 13.03 11.73 -13.10
C LYS A 332 12.03 11.62 -14.25
N LEU A 333 10.75 11.49 -13.94
CA LEU A 333 9.69 11.39 -14.95
C LEU A 333 9.64 12.63 -15.86
N GLU A 334 9.84 13.83 -15.29
CA GLU A 334 9.99 15.07 -16.06
C GLU A 334 11.15 15.03 -17.04
N ALA A 335 12.32 14.54 -16.61
CA ALA A 335 13.50 14.43 -17.45
C ALA A 335 13.29 13.42 -18.60
N ASP A 336 12.70 12.26 -18.29
CA ASP A 336 12.42 11.21 -19.26
C ASP A 336 11.41 11.69 -20.32
N LEU A 337 10.34 12.39 -19.91
CA LEU A 337 9.36 12.97 -20.84
C LEU A 337 9.94 14.13 -21.67
N ALA A 338 10.84 14.94 -21.10
CA ALA A 338 11.51 16.00 -21.84
C ALA A 338 12.44 15.44 -22.93
N ASP A 339 13.19 14.37 -22.62
CA ASP A 339 14.03 13.70 -23.61
C ASP A 339 13.18 13.06 -24.72
N LEU A 340 12.08 12.39 -24.36
CA LEU A 340 11.14 11.82 -25.32
C LEU A 340 10.52 12.88 -26.24
N HIS A 341 10.14 14.04 -25.71
CA HIS A 341 9.64 15.16 -26.49
C HIS A 341 10.71 15.67 -27.47
N LYS A 342 11.96 15.86 -27.01
CA LYS A 342 13.08 16.28 -27.85
C LYS A 342 13.35 15.30 -28.99
N GLN A 343 13.27 14.00 -28.72
CA GLN A 343 13.37 12.95 -29.73
C GLN A 343 12.20 12.97 -30.73
N MET A 344 10.99 13.33 -30.29
CA MET A 344 9.83 13.49 -31.17
C MET A 344 10.02 14.67 -32.14
N GLN A 345 10.45 15.82 -31.63
CA GLN A 345 10.69 17.02 -32.44
C GLN A 345 11.80 16.83 -33.48
N SER A 346 12.90 16.15 -33.13
CA SER A 346 13.99 15.88 -34.07
C SER A 346 13.57 14.99 -35.25
N THR A 347 12.55 14.15 -35.05
CA THR A 347 12.01 13.25 -36.08
C THR A 347 11.09 13.99 -37.05
N LEU A 348 10.30 14.95 -36.56
CA LEU A 348 9.40 15.77 -37.36
C LEU A 348 10.12 16.82 -38.23
N ALA A 349 11.40 17.11 -37.92
CA ALA A 349 12.24 18.01 -38.71
C ALA A 349 12.83 17.36 -39.98
N GLY A 350 12.73 16.02 -40.13
CA GLY A 350 13.05 15.31 -41.36
C GLY A 350 11.87 15.40 -42.33
N GLY A 351 12.08 16.00 -43.52
CA GLY A 351 11.02 16.35 -44.47
C GLY A 351 10.10 15.18 -44.93
N PRO A 352 9.04 15.50 -45.70
CA PRO A 352 7.83 14.69 -45.87
C PRO A 352 7.96 13.39 -46.70
N LEU A 353 9.16 12.86 -46.95
CA LEU A 353 9.38 11.84 -47.99
C LEU A 353 9.84 10.45 -47.51
N ASP A 354 9.91 10.16 -46.21
CA ASP A 354 10.36 8.84 -45.73
C ASP A 354 9.49 8.28 -44.58
N LEU A 355 8.45 7.54 -44.96
CA LEU A 355 7.39 7.06 -44.04
C LEU A 355 7.81 5.85 -43.19
N GLU A 356 8.68 4.96 -43.69
CA GLU A 356 9.04 3.73 -42.98
C GLU A 356 9.91 3.95 -41.71
N PRO A 357 10.95 4.80 -41.72
CA PRO A 357 11.72 5.11 -40.51
C PRO A 357 10.87 5.84 -39.45
N GLN A 358 9.93 6.69 -39.89
CA GLN A 358 9.04 7.45 -39.01
C GLN A 358 8.03 6.54 -38.31
N VAL A 359 7.40 5.60 -39.04
CA VAL A 359 6.47 4.62 -38.45
C VAL A 359 7.19 3.67 -37.49
N ARG A 360 8.39 3.18 -37.83
CA ARG A 360 9.20 2.32 -36.95
C ARG A 360 9.67 3.09 -35.70
N GLY A 361 9.98 4.38 -35.84
CA GLY A 361 10.30 5.28 -34.73
C GLY A 361 9.10 5.56 -33.81
N LEU A 362 7.88 5.69 -34.35
CA LEU A 362 6.66 5.88 -33.58
C LEU A 362 6.27 4.62 -32.79
N SER A 363 6.37 3.42 -33.39
CA SER A 363 6.08 2.15 -32.69
C SER A 363 7.08 1.87 -31.55
N GLY A 364 8.36 2.24 -31.69
CA GLY A 364 9.36 2.11 -30.62
C GLY A 364 9.15 3.06 -29.42
N ARG A 365 8.28 4.07 -29.56
CA ARG A 365 8.00 5.09 -28.52
C ARG A 365 6.76 4.83 -27.69
N ALA A 366 5.87 3.95 -28.15
CA ALA A 366 4.66 3.58 -27.42
C ALA A 366 4.97 2.94 -26.06
N ALA A 367 6.01 2.11 -25.98
CA ALA A 367 6.41 1.45 -24.73
C ALA A 367 6.98 2.43 -23.67
N PRO A 368 7.92 3.35 -24.01
CA PRO A 368 8.33 4.41 -23.09
C PRO A 368 7.19 5.33 -22.61
N ILE A 369 6.27 5.69 -23.51
CA ILE A 369 5.09 6.53 -23.16
C ILE A 369 4.17 5.79 -22.19
N ALA A 370 3.89 4.51 -22.44
CA ALA A 370 3.07 3.68 -21.57
C ALA A 370 3.74 3.44 -20.20
N ALA A 371 5.06 3.27 -20.16
CA ALA A 371 5.82 3.16 -18.92
C ALA A 371 5.73 4.44 -18.08
N ALA A 372 5.92 5.60 -18.71
CA ALA A 372 5.75 6.90 -18.08
C ALA A 372 4.33 7.12 -17.55
N ALA A 373 3.31 6.64 -18.27
CA ALA A 373 1.90 6.74 -17.84
C ALA A 373 1.62 5.89 -16.58
N ASN A 374 2.19 4.69 -16.50
CA ASN A 374 2.06 3.83 -15.32
C ASN A 374 2.81 4.41 -14.11
N ASP A 375 4.06 4.87 -14.30
CA ASP A 375 4.84 5.48 -13.21
C ASP A 375 4.16 6.76 -12.68
N LEU A 376 3.40 7.48 -13.53
CA LEU A 376 2.61 8.64 -13.12
C LEU A 376 1.34 8.26 -12.33
N ALA A 377 0.68 7.16 -12.70
CA ALA A 377 -0.47 6.63 -11.95
C ALA A 377 -0.04 6.16 -10.55
N ASP A 378 1.14 5.52 -10.44
CA ASP A 378 1.72 5.12 -9.16
C ASP A 378 2.01 6.34 -8.26
N ALA A 379 2.51 7.45 -8.84
CA ALA A 379 2.74 8.70 -8.14
C ALA A 379 1.43 9.35 -7.65
N GLU A 380 0.35 9.24 -8.41
CA GLU A 380 -0.98 9.71 -7.99
C GLU A 380 -1.53 8.93 -6.80
N ASP A 381 -1.38 7.61 -6.80
CA ASP A 381 -1.78 6.76 -5.67
C ASP A 381 -0.97 7.07 -4.41
N GLU A 382 0.33 7.36 -4.57
CA GLU A 382 1.21 7.77 -3.47
C GLU A 382 0.78 9.14 -2.89
N ILE A 383 0.43 10.12 -3.72
CA ILE A 383 -0.15 11.40 -3.28
C ILE A 383 -1.47 11.18 -2.53
N ARG A 384 -2.39 10.39 -3.07
CA ARG A 384 -3.70 10.10 -2.44
C ARG A 384 -3.53 9.46 -1.07
N SER A 385 -2.56 8.56 -0.93
CA SER A 385 -2.24 7.89 0.34
C SER A 385 -1.71 8.89 1.38
N LEU A 386 -0.85 9.83 0.96
CA LEU A 386 -0.30 10.87 1.83
C LEU A 386 -1.34 11.92 2.25
N GLU A 387 -2.29 12.27 1.36
CA GLU A 387 -3.40 13.18 1.67
C GLU A 387 -4.39 12.59 2.70
N ALA A 388 -4.42 11.27 2.89
CA ALA A 388 -5.40 10.58 3.74
C ALA A 388 -5.13 10.62 5.26
N TRP A 389 -3.97 11.13 5.72
CA TRP A 389 -3.54 11.07 7.14
C TRP A 389 -3.38 12.42 7.87
N GLY A 390 -3.81 13.55 7.27
CA GLY A 390 -4.03 14.83 7.95
C GLY A 390 -3.01 15.95 7.63
N PRO A 391 -3.41 17.24 7.66
CA PRO A 391 -2.97 18.16 6.61
C PRO A 391 -1.83 19.16 6.91
N ASP A 392 -1.41 19.45 8.15
CA ASP A 392 -0.59 20.67 8.39
C ASP A 392 0.47 20.51 9.51
N SER A 393 1.47 19.62 9.34
CA SER A 393 2.62 19.53 10.26
C SER A 393 3.93 19.68 9.48
N GLY A 394 4.74 20.68 9.81
CA GLY A 394 6.14 20.85 9.40
C GLY A 394 7.15 20.05 10.23
N VAL A 395 6.71 19.41 11.33
CA VAL A 395 7.46 18.35 12.02
C VAL A 395 7.03 16.98 11.51
N LEU A 396 7.98 16.12 11.15
CA LEU A 396 7.69 14.75 10.71
C LEU A 396 7.02 13.94 11.82
N GLN A 397 5.96 13.21 11.48
CA GLN A 397 5.33 12.26 12.39
C GLN A 397 6.34 11.15 12.74
N PRO A 398 6.60 10.88 14.03
CA PRO A 398 7.44 9.76 14.39
C PRO A 398 6.74 8.43 14.10
N PRO A 399 7.47 7.30 14.01
CA PRO A 399 6.85 5.99 13.89
C PRO A 399 5.93 5.71 15.08
N ILE A 400 4.64 5.48 14.82
CA ILE A 400 3.61 5.22 15.84
C ILE A 400 2.95 3.87 15.55
N ALA A 401 3.06 2.92 16.47
CA ALA A 401 2.34 1.65 16.40
C ALA A 401 0.85 1.86 16.71
N ASN A 402 -0.05 1.52 15.80
CA ASN A 402 -1.49 1.67 16.03
C ASN A 402 -2.06 0.47 16.82
N LEU A 403 -2.38 0.71 18.10
CA LEU A 403 -2.99 -0.26 19.02
C LEU A 403 -4.44 0.07 19.37
N ILE A 404 -5.06 1.05 18.69
CA ILE A 404 -6.41 1.55 19.00
C ILE A 404 -7.42 0.39 19.08
N ASN A 405 -7.37 -0.54 18.12
CA ASN A 405 -8.29 -1.67 18.05
C ASN A 405 -7.77 -2.95 18.71
N SER A 406 -6.54 -2.93 19.24
CA SER A 406 -5.83 -4.10 19.76
C SER A 406 -5.83 -4.16 21.30
N LEU A 407 -6.21 -3.07 21.98
CA LEU A 407 -6.21 -2.97 23.44
C LEU A 407 -7.57 -3.34 24.05
N PRO A 408 -7.60 -3.87 25.29
CA PRO A 408 -8.85 -4.16 25.98
C PRO A 408 -9.76 -2.94 26.08
N ARG A 409 -11.05 -3.13 25.79
CA ARG A 409 -12.12 -2.12 25.88
C ARG A 409 -13.30 -2.67 26.67
N HIS A 410 -14.07 -1.78 27.28
CA HIS A 410 -15.32 -2.18 27.93
C HIS A 410 -16.36 -2.54 26.88
N GLU A 411 -17.21 -3.52 27.17
CA GLU A 411 -18.22 -4.04 26.22
C GLU A 411 -19.30 -3.01 25.82
N THR A 412 -19.45 -1.93 26.58
CA THR A 412 -20.61 -1.02 26.48
C THR A 412 -20.30 0.43 26.79
N LYS A 413 -19.26 0.71 27.60
CA LYS A 413 -18.83 2.07 27.89
C LYS A 413 -17.87 2.54 26.82
N THR A 414 -18.12 3.72 26.29
CA THR A 414 -17.24 4.41 25.33
C THR A 414 -16.78 5.75 25.90
N TYR A 415 -15.69 6.26 25.35
CA TYR A 415 -15.37 7.67 25.49
C TYR A 415 -16.25 8.49 24.53
N GLU A 416 -16.44 9.76 24.84
CA GLU A 416 -17.03 10.72 23.91
C GLU A 416 -15.94 11.26 22.97
N ASP A 417 -16.33 11.84 21.84
CA ASP A 417 -15.42 12.48 20.89
C ASP A 417 -15.49 14.02 20.94
N ARG A 418 -14.43 14.68 20.47
CA ARG A 418 -14.26 16.13 20.32
C ARG A 418 -13.89 16.50 18.88
N ASP A 419 -14.03 17.77 18.54
CA ASP A 419 -13.39 18.32 17.35
C ASP A 419 -11.87 18.49 17.62
N LEU A 420 -11.02 18.16 16.63
CA LEU A 420 -9.57 18.34 16.75
C LEU A 420 -9.19 19.80 16.99
N ALA A 421 -10.01 20.75 16.52
CA ALA A 421 -9.85 22.18 16.77
C ALA A 421 -10.09 22.58 18.23
N GLU A 422 -10.52 21.67 19.12
CA GLU A 422 -10.64 21.90 20.57
C GLU A 422 -9.36 21.57 21.35
N ILE A 423 -8.36 20.96 20.70
CA ILE A 423 -7.11 20.56 21.33
C ILE A 423 -6.25 21.80 21.62
N ARG A 424 -5.83 21.94 22.87
CA ARG A 424 -5.02 23.07 23.38
C ARG A 424 -3.80 22.63 24.18
N HIS A 425 -3.75 21.36 24.61
CA HIS A 425 -2.71 20.87 25.51
C HIS A 425 -2.19 19.49 25.10
N VAL A 426 -0.90 19.25 25.33
CA VAL A 426 -0.33 17.90 25.41
C VAL A 426 -0.04 17.63 26.87
N VAL A 427 -0.78 16.69 27.47
CA VAL A 427 -0.69 16.37 28.88
C VAL A 427 0.17 15.11 29.04
N LEU A 428 1.32 15.26 29.67
CA LEU A 428 2.26 14.18 29.94
C LEU A 428 1.88 13.43 31.23
N HIS A 429 1.85 12.10 31.11
CA HIS A 429 1.58 11.14 32.17
C HIS A 429 2.75 10.18 32.33
N HIS A 430 2.76 9.44 33.44
CA HIS A 430 3.45 8.15 33.52
C HIS A 430 2.45 7.02 33.78
N SER A 431 2.85 5.78 33.52
CA SER A 431 2.04 4.64 33.94
C SER A 431 2.06 4.43 35.46
N GLY A 432 3.14 4.88 36.13
CA GLY A 432 3.36 4.67 37.57
C GLY A 432 3.68 3.22 37.95
N MET A 433 3.79 2.35 36.94
CA MET A 433 4.09 0.92 37.07
C MET A 433 5.56 0.68 36.71
N ASP A 434 6.06 -0.52 37.02
CA ASP A 434 7.34 -0.96 36.48
C ASP A 434 7.30 -0.94 34.93
N ALA A 435 8.40 -0.55 34.28
CA ALA A 435 8.47 -0.42 32.83
C ALA A 435 8.25 -1.75 32.08
N SER A 436 8.41 -2.90 32.75
CA SER A 436 8.12 -4.22 32.18
C SER A 436 6.62 -4.54 32.08
N VAL A 437 5.75 -3.76 32.75
CA VAL A 437 4.30 -4.01 32.71
C VAL A 437 3.72 -3.54 31.39
N SER A 438 3.19 -4.49 30.61
CA SER A 438 2.65 -4.18 29.28
C SER A 438 1.46 -3.24 29.31
N LEU A 439 1.36 -2.41 28.27
CA LEU A 439 0.24 -1.49 28.05
C LEU A 439 -1.12 -2.20 28.06
N ALA A 440 -1.24 -3.35 27.42
CA ALA A 440 -2.47 -4.17 27.44
C ALA A 440 -2.87 -4.59 28.86
N THR A 441 -1.91 -4.89 29.74
CA THR A 441 -2.15 -5.22 31.14
C THR A 441 -2.71 -4.01 31.89
N ILE A 442 -2.13 -2.83 31.66
CA ILE A 442 -2.56 -1.57 32.29
C ILE A 442 -3.96 -1.18 31.83
N CYS A 443 -4.21 -1.09 30.51
CA CYS A 443 -5.54 -0.73 30.00
C CYS A 443 -6.58 -1.80 30.42
N GLY A 444 -6.24 -3.10 30.39
CA GLY A 444 -7.12 -4.17 30.83
C GLY A 444 -7.47 -4.12 32.32
N ALA A 445 -6.53 -3.73 33.19
CA ALA A 445 -6.81 -3.52 34.60
C ALA A 445 -7.77 -2.35 34.84
N LEU A 446 -7.67 -1.28 34.04
CA LEU A 446 -8.57 -0.12 34.12
C LEU A 446 -9.96 -0.44 33.58
N VAL A 447 -10.07 -1.23 32.51
CA VAL A 447 -11.35 -1.74 32.00
C VAL A 447 -12.03 -2.61 33.05
N ARG A 448 -11.30 -3.52 33.73
CA ARG A 448 -11.84 -4.33 34.84
C ARG A 448 -12.34 -3.50 36.03
N LYS A 449 -11.78 -2.30 36.22
CA LYS A 449 -12.26 -1.32 37.22
C LYS A 449 -13.44 -0.48 36.72
N GLY A 450 -13.99 -0.80 35.55
CA GLY A 450 -15.17 -0.17 34.97
C GLY A 450 -14.88 1.03 34.06
N GLY A 451 -13.63 1.23 33.63
CA GLY A 451 -13.26 2.27 32.66
C GLY A 451 -13.58 1.87 31.21
N PRO A 452 -13.84 2.82 30.28
CA PRO A 452 -14.17 2.53 28.88
C PRO A 452 -13.03 1.87 28.08
N GLY A 453 -11.78 2.20 28.38
CA GLY A 453 -10.61 1.70 27.66
C GLY A 453 -9.31 2.29 28.22
N CYS A 454 -8.29 2.41 27.37
CA CYS A 454 -7.05 3.07 27.78
C CYS A 454 -7.25 4.58 27.96
N PRO A 455 -6.76 5.20 29.06
CA PRO A 455 -6.97 6.61 29.37
C PRO A 455 -5.91 7.53 28.74
N TYR A 456 -5.19 7.02 27.73
CA TYR A 456 -4.13 7.74 27.03
C TYR A 456 -4.46 7.76 25.54
N HIS A 457 -3.92 8.71 24.80
CA HIS A 457 -3.96 8.68 23.34
C HIS A 457 -2.70 8.00 22.83
N PHE A 458 -1.56 8.35 23.41
CA PHE A 458 -0.26 7.78 23.07
C PHE A 458 0.47 7.25 24.29
N CYS A 459 1.30 6.23 24.10
CA CYS A 459 2.22 5.70 25.10
C CYS A 459 3.63 5.61 24.53
N VAL A 460 4.65 5.85 25.35
CA VAL A 460 6.07 5.78 24.98
C VAL A 460 6.77 4.77 25.89
N ASP A 461 7.27 3.69 25.31
CA ASP A 461 7.98 2.62 26.02
C ASP A 461 9.40 3.02 26.41
N ALA A 462 10.05 2.23 27.27
CA ALA A 462 11.38 2.54 27.81
C ALA A 462 12.48 2.63 26.74
N ASP A 463 12.29 2.00 25.60
CA ASP A 463 13.15 2.04 24.41
C ASP A 463 12.82 3.19 23.46
N GLY A 464 11.79 4.01 23.76
CA GLY A 464 11.35 5.11 22.91
C GLY A 464 10.28 4.75 21.88
N ALA A 465 9.83 3.49 21.80
CA ALA A 465 8.76 3.11 20.89
C ALA A 465 7.43 3.79 21.27
N ILE A 466 6.72 4.33 20.26
CA ILE A 466 5.47 5.05 20.46
C ILE A 466 4.28 4.19 20.00
N SER A 467 3.23 4.13 20.81
CA SER A 467 1.98 3.47 20.47
C SER A 467 0.78 4.42 20.56
N ALA A 468 -0.06 4.46 19.52
CA ALA A 468 -1.38 5.06 19.57
C ALA A 468 -2.39 4.07 20.18
N THR A 469 -3.17 4.53 21.14
CA THR A 469 -4.08 3.71 21.95
C THR A 469 -5.52 4.19 21.88
N GLN A 470 -5.73 5.46 21.50
CA GLN A 470 -7.02 6.07 21.17
C GLN A 470 -6.84 7.07 20.02
N PRO A 471 -7.87 7.31 19.19
CA PRO A 471 -7.87 8.40 18.21
C PRO A 471 -7.72 9.77 18.90
N PRO A 472 -7.05 10.77 18.27
CA PRO A 472 -6.97 12.14 18.79
C PRO A 472 -8.32 12.84 19.00
N GLU A 473 -9.39 12.39 18.35
CA GLU A 473 -10.76 12.85 18.54
C GLU A 473 -11.38 12.33 19.82
N THR A 474 -10.84 11.26 20.42
CA THR A 474 -11.45 10.62 21.59
C THR A 474 -11.09 11.35 22.88
N MET A 475 -12.09 11.83 23.63
CA MET A 475 -11.91 12.46 24.93
C MET A 475 -11.64 11.43 26.04
N VAL A 476 -10.38 10.99 26.13
CA VAL A 476 -9.97 10.02 27.15
C VAL A 476 -10.12 10.58 28.57
N GLY A 477 -10.45 9.70 29.53
CA GLY A 477 -10.56 10.03 30.95
C GLY A 477 -9.21 10.22 31.63
N GLN A 478 -8.43 11.21 31.22
CA GLN A 478 -7.08 11.46 31.74
C GLN A 478 -7.03 12.22 33.07
N SER A 479 -8.07 13.00 33.40
CA SER A 479 -8.25 13.66 34.69
C SER A 479 -9.71 13.58 35.14
N ASN A 480 -9.89 13.21 36.41
CA ASN A 480 -11.21 13.24 37.05
C ASN A 480 -11.47 14.56 37.80
N LYS A 481 -10.42 15.30 38.16
CA LYS A 481 -10.55 16.57 38.91
C LYS A 481 -10.63 17.79 37.99
N LYS A 482 -10.16 17.66 36.75
CA LYS A 482 -10.05 18.72 35.74
C LYS A 482 -10.54 18.22 34.37
N PRO A 483 -11.84 17.89 34.24
CA PRO A 483 -12.40 17.29 33.03
C PRO A 483 -12.26 18.18 31.77
N GLU A 484 -12.06 19.48 31.93
CA GLU A 484 -11.73 20.40 30.83
C GLU A 484 -10.47 19.98 30.05
N TYR A 485 -9.51 19.29 30.69
CA TYR A 485 -8.34 18.74 30.01
C TYR A 485 -8.62 17.40 29.32
N ASN A 486 -9.70 16.69 29.64
CA ASN A 486 -10.12 15.52 28.84
C ASN A 486 -10.60 15.97 27.45
N ARG A 487 -11.26 17.14 27.38
CA ARG A 487 -11.66 17.77 26.12
C ARG A 487 -10.49 18.44 25.42
N SER A 488 -9.72 19.27 26.10
CA SER A 488 -8.68 20.08 25.45
C SER A 488 -7.30 19.42 25.34
N GLY A 489 -7.11 18.21 25.89
CA GLY A 489 -5.80 17.59 26.03
C GLY A 489 -5.62 16.30 25.23
N ILE A 490 -4.46 16.17 24.59
CA ILE A 490 -3.91 14.88 24.15
C ILE A 490 -3.08 14.29 25.29
N ALA A 491 -3.43 13.09 25.71
CA ALA A 491 -2.78 12.37 26.79
C ALA A 491 -1.63 11.50 26.26
N VAL A 492 -0.40 11.80 26.67
CA VAL A 492 0.82 11.04 26.33
C VAL A 492 1.35 10.39 27.61
N ALA A 493 1.49 9.07 27.66
CA ALA A 493 1.99 8.36 28.83
C ALA A 493 3.39 7.79 28.61
N LEU A 494 4.32 8.10 29.51
CA LEU A 494 5.61 7.42 29.60
C LEU A 494 5.47 6.13 30.41
N MET A 495 5.82 5.01 29.81
CA MET A 495 5.71 3.70 30.46
C MET A 495 6.85 3.54 31.49
N GLY A 496 6.48 3.52 32.76
CA GLY A 496 7.41 3.43 33.88
C GLY A 496 6.96 4.22 35.10
N ASN A 497 7.76 4.15 36.16
CA ASN A 497 7.58 4.90 37.40
C ASN A 497 8.76 5.85 37.60
N PHE A 498 8.50 7.15 37.43
CA PHE A 498 9.51 8.20 37.47
C PHE A 498 9.46 9.02 38.77
N SER A 499 9.06 8.40 39.87
CA SER A 499 9.04 9.05 41.19
C SER A 499 10.45 9.19 41.79
N SER A 500 11.39 8.30 41.46
CA SER A 500 12.77 8.35 41.97
C SER A 500 13.82 8.70 40.91
N SER A 501 13.62 8.25 39.67
CA SER A 501 14.55 8.46 38.54
C SER A 501 13.81 9.04 37.33
N PRO A 502 14.46 9.87 36.49
CA PRO A 502 13.85 10.33 35.25
C PRO A 502 13.73 9.18 34.23
N PRO A 503 12.94 9.36 33.16
CA PRO A 503 12.93 8.45 32.02
C PRO A 503 14.31 8.33 31.37
N GLY A 504 14.57 7.18 30.75
CA GLY A 504 15.82 6.93 30.03
C GLY A 504 15.95 7.81 28.77
N PRO A 505 17.18 7.99 28.22
CA PRO A 505 17.42 8.84 27.05
C PRO A 505 16.56 8.50 25.83
N ALA A 506 16.45 7.21 25.48
CA ALA A 506 15.65 6.77 24.32
C ALA A 506 14.15 7.06 24.51
N GLN A 507 13.64 6.88 25.73
CA GLN A 507 12.25 7.21 26.06
C GLN A 507 11.98 8.73 26.03
N LEU A 508 12.93 9.55 26.46
CA LEU A 508 12.84 11.01 26.33
C LEU A 508 12.89 11.45 24.87
N GLU A 509 13.75 10.85 24.05
CA GLU A 509 13.84 11.12 22.62
C GLU A 509 12.53 10.74 21.88
N GLY A 510 11.98 9.56 22.14
CA GLY A 510 10.69 9.14 21.59
C GLY A 510 9.55 10.08 22.00
N ALA A 511 9.53 10.50 23.28
CA ALA A 511 8.58 11.47 23.77
C ALA A 511 8.75 12.86 23.12
N ALA A 512 9.99 13.33 22.93
CA ALA A 512 10.27 14.62 22.31
C ALA A 512 9.79 14.67 20.85
N ASN A 513 10.07 13.63 20.07
CA ASN A 513 9.61 13.53 18.67
C ASN A 513 8.08 13.51 18.57
N LEU A 514 7.41 12.74 19.43
CA LEU A 514 5.95 12.70 19.49
C LEU A 514 5.36 14.04 19.86
N ILE A 515 5.87 14.68 20.91
CA ILE A 515 5.34 15.94 21.41
C ILE A 515 5.60 17.07 20.41
N ALA A 516 6.77 17.13 19.77
CA ALA A 516 7.04 18.11 18.72
C ALA A 516 6.03 18.00 17.57
N TRP A 517 5.78 16.78 17.09
CA TRP A 517 4.76 16.53 16.06
C TRP A 517 3.35 16.92 16.53
N LEU A 518 2.95 16.57 17.76
CA LEU A 518 1.64 16.92 18.31
C LEU A 518 1.46 18.43 18.52
N LEU A 519 2.50 19.13 18.93
CA LEU A 519 2.42 20.58 19.08
C LEU A 519 2.26 21.25 17.72
N ASP A 520 3.08 20.84 16.74
CA ASP A 520 3.07 21.44 15.42
C ASP A 520 1.78 21.13 14.63
N SER A 521 1.35 19.86 14.59
CA SER A 521 0.09 19.42 13.94
C SER A 521 -1.18 20.06 14.49
N HIS A 522 -1.14 20.58 15.72
CA HIS A 522 -2.27 21.27 16.36
C HIS A 522 -2.04 22.79 16.53
N GLY A 523 -0.97 23.34 15.95
CA GLY A 523 -0.65 24.78 16.02
C GLY A 523 -0.38 25.28 17.44
N LEU A 524 0.13 24.42 18.32
CA LEU A 524 0.40 24.69 19.73
C LEU A 524 1.86 25.12 19.94
N GLN A 525 2.08 25.92 20.99
CA GLN A 525 3.41 26.34 21.41
C GLN A 525 3.92 25.45 22.56
N LEU A 526 5.21 25.55 22.88
CA LEU A 526 5.86 24.71 23.89
C LEU A 526 5.23 24.81 25.29
N ASP A 527 4.55 25.91 25.61
CA ASP A 527 3.83 26.11 26.87
C ASP A 527 2.56 25.24 26.99
N ALA A 528 2.06 24.70 25.87
CA ALA A 528 0.97 23.72 25.85
C ALA A 528 1.41 22.32 26.36
N LEU A 529 2.72 22.06 26.49
CA LEU A 529 3.26 20.85 27.11
C LEU A 529 3.24 20.98 28.64
N ILE A 530 2.35 20.22 29.26
CA ILE A 530 2.14 20.23 30.71
C ILE A 530 2.16 18.80 31.28
N GLY A 531 2.68 18.64 32.49
CA GLY A 531 2.55 17.39 33.24
C GLY A 531 1.20 17.32 33.96
N ARG A 532 0.69 16.10 34.17
CA ARG A 532 -0.56 15.89 34.93
C ARG A 532 -0.53 16.52 36.34
N ASN A 533 0.63 16.57 36.99
CA ASN A 533 0.81 17.21 38.31
C ASN A 533 0.72 18.74 38.29
N GLU A 534 0.77 19.36 37.11
CA GLU A 534 0.56 20.81 36.94
C GLU A 534 -0.93 21.16 36.86
N ILE A 535 -1.80 20.19 36.54
CA ILE A 535 -3.26 20.39 36.46
C ILE A 535 -4.00 19.88 37.69
N GLU A 536 -3.52 18.83 38.36
CA GLU A 536 -4.15 18.28 39.56
C GLU A 536 -3.13 17.68 40.57
N PRO A 537 -3.47 17.56 41.86
CA PRO A 537 -2.58 16.93 42.84
C PRO A 537 -2.38 15.42 42.55
N THR A 538 -1.25 15.06 41.95
CA THR A 538 -0.84 13.70 41.57
C THR A 538 0.69 13.62 41.42
N GLN A 539 1.25 12.40 41.43
CA GLN A 539 2.68 12.16 41.18
C GLN A 539 3.03 12.07 39.69
N SER A 540 2.06 11.89 38.80
CA SER A 540 2.27 11.77 37.35
C SER A 540 2.61 13.12 36.70
N PRO A 541 3.59 13.23 35.78
CA PRO A 541 4.34 12.16 35.10
C PRO A 541 5.59 11.66 35.86
N GLY A 542 5.75 12.06 37.11
CA GLY A 542 6.85 11.65 38.00
C GLY A 542 7.19 12.81 38.93
N MET A 543 7.68 12.51 40.14
CA MET A 543 8.22 13.56 41.01
C MET A 543 9.42 14.27 40.36
N GLN A 544 10.17 13.55 39.51
CA GLN A 544 11.31 14.07 38.77
C GLN A 544 10.95 15.12 37.70
N TRP A 545 9.65 15.33 37.40
CA TRP A 545 9.17 16.25 36.36
C TRP A 545 9.51 17.72 36.66
N LEU A 546 9.12 18.19 37.85
CA LEU A 546 9.35 19.57 38.31
C LEU A 546 10.39 19.66 39.43
N THR A 547 10.74 18.55 40.05
CA THR A 547 11.66 18.48 41.19
C THR A 547 12.77 17.47 40.93
N GLY A 548 13.89 17.54 41.66
CA GLY A 548 15.02 16.65 41.41
C GLY A 548 15.74 16.96 40.10
N THR A 549 15.69 16.04 39.14
CA THR A 549 16.33 16.19 37.82
C THR A 549 15.63 17.17 36.89
N VAL A 550 14.37 17.52 37.17
CA VAL A 550 13.55 18.48 36.40
C VAL A 550 13.55 18.12 34.90
N TYR A 551 13.24 16.87 34.59
CA TYR A 551 13.32 16.39 33.20
C TYR A 551 12.30 17.06 32.26
N LYS A 552 11.36 17.86 32.79
CA LYS A 552 10.56 18.82 31.99
C LYS A 552 11.45 19.73 31.16
N HIS A 553 12.51 20.27 31.77
CA HIS A 553 13.42 21.19 31.07
C HIS A 553 14.18 20.47 29.95
N THR A 554 14.71 19.27 30.24
CA THR A 554 15.39 18.44 29.23
C THR A 554 14.47 18.11 28.05
N LEU A 555 13.23 17.70 28.33
CA LEU A 555 12.25 17.38 27.30
C LEU A 555 11.86 18.62 26.49
N GLN A 556 11.66 19.76 27.15
CA GLN A 556 11.35 21.04 26.49
C GLN A 556 12.48 21.49 25.57
N VAL A 557 13.74 21.34 25.97
CA VAL A 557 14.90 21.64 25.11
C VAL A 557 14.90 20.75 23.86
N GLN A 558 14.71 19.43 24.02
CA GLN A 558 14.66 18.52 22.88
C GLN A 558 13.48 18.81 21.93
N VAL A 559 12.30 19.08 22.47
CA VAL A 559 11.13 19.48 21.68
C VAL A 559 11.38 20.80 20.95
N GLN A 560 11.95 21.79 21.64
CA GLN A 560 12.29 23.08 21.05
C GLN A 560 13.32 22.93 19.93
N GLU A 561 14.36 22.12 20.10
CA GLU A 561 15.34 21.82 19.05
C GLU A 561 14.67 21.18 17.82
N LEU A 562 13.69 20.31 18.01
CA LEU A 562 12.93 19.68 16.91
C LEU A 562 12.03 20.69 16.20
N LEU A 563 11.39 21.60 16.94
CA LEU A 563 10.60 22.70 16.38
C LEU A 563 11.49 23.75 15.68
N GLU A 564 12.72 23.96 16.13
CA GLU A 564 13.70 24.91 15.58
C GLU A 564 14.48 24.36 14.38
N LYS A 565 14.68 23.03 14.29
CA LYS A 565 15.28 22.36 13.11
C LYS A 565 14.43 22.48 11.84
N ARG A 566 13.29 23.19 11.91
CA ARG A 566 12.56 23.76 10.77
C ARG A 566 13.51 24.52 9.83
N PRO A 567 13.72 24.07 8.58
CA PRO A 567 14.17 24.98 7.55
C PRO A 567 13.00 25.94 7.28
N LEU A 568 13.13 27.19 7.70
CA LEU A 568 12.27 28.26 7.22
C LEU A 568 12.63 28.58 5.77
N LYS A 569 11.99 27.89 4.83
CA LYS A 569 11.67 28.42 3.51
C LYS A 569 10.22 28.08 3.16
N PRO A 570 9.45 29.01 2.55
CA PRO A 570 8.06 28.75 2.12
C PRO A 570 7.89 27.58 1.13
N GLU A 571 8.99 27.12 0.54
CA GLU A 571 9.10 25.98 -0.37
C GLU A 571 9.22 24.60 0.31
N ASP A 572 9.40 24.54 1.64
CA ASP A 572 9.61 23.29 2.41
C ASP A 572 8.41 22.91 3.33
N ASP A 573 7.22 23.47 3.07
CA ASP A 573 5.97 23.10 3.75
C ASP A 573 5.43 21.81 3.11
N PRO A 574 5.37 20.66 3.82
CA PRO A 574 4.97 19.37 3.24
C PRO A 574 3.60 19.40 2.56
N ALA A 575 2.66 20.22 3.03
CA ALA A 575 1.34 20.36 2.44
C ALA A 575 1.37 21.20 1.16
N LYS A 576 2.11 22.31 1.15
CA LYS A 576 2.35 23.10 -0.08
C LYS A 576 3.20 22.34 -1.08
N GLU A 577 4.15 21.56 -0.60
CA GLU A 577 4.97 20.71 -1.42
C GLU A 577 4.12 19.61 -2.04
N LEU A 578 3.30 18.90 -1.28
CA LEU A 578 2.38 17.90 -1.81
C LEU A 578 1.40 18.52 -2.83
N ALA A 579 0.89 19.73 -2.57
CA ALA A 579 0.09 20.49 -3.53
C ALA A 579 0.89 20.89 -4.79
N THR A 580 2.19 21.16 -4.65
CA THR A 580 3.12 21.46 -5.76
C THR A 580 3.40 20.19 -6.58
N LEU A 581 3.68 19.07 -5.92
CA LEU A 581 3.88 17.76 -6.54
C LEU A 581 2.60 17.30 -7.25
N ARG A 582 1.42 17.55 -6.69
CA ARG A 582 0.13 17.32 -7.35
C ARG A 582 -0.03 18.13 -8.64
N ARG A 583 0.32 19.43 -8.63
CA ARG A 583 0.34 20.24 -9.86
C ARG A 583 1.33 19.69 -10.88
N ARG A 584 2.52 19.25 -10.44
CA ARG A 584 3.52 18.62 -11.32
C ARG A 584 2.96 17.34 -11.96
N VAL A 585 2.26 16.50 -11.19
CA VAL A 585 1.57 15.32 -11.72
C VAL A 585 0.55 15.72 -12.81
N GLU A 586 -0.30 16.71 -12.55
CA GLU A 586 -1.27 17.21 -13.54
C GLU A 586 -0.60 17.73 -14.82
N GLU A 587 0.53 18.43 -14.70
CA GLU A 587 1.33 18.89 -15.84
C GLU A 587 1.96 17.74 -16.63
N LEU A 588 2.50 16.73 -15.94
CA LEU A 588 3.08 15.56 -16.58
C LEU A 588 2.02 14.72 -17.28
N GLN A 589 0.81 14.63 -16.72
CA GLN A 589 -0.32 13.99 -17.38
C GLN A 589 -0.65 14.67 -18.70
N ALA A 590 -0.69 16.00 -18.72
CA ALA A 590 -0.93 16.77 -19.94
C ALA A 590 0.17 16.49 -20.99
N ARG A 591 1.44 16.43 -20.59
CA ARG A 591 2.56 16.11 -21.50
C ARG A 591 2.50 14.69 -22.04
N ILE A 592 2.12 13.70 -21.23
CA ILE A 592 1.91 12.32 -21.69
C ILE A 592 0.78 12.27 -22.71
N ILE A 593 -0.32 12.99 -22.48
CA ILE A 593 -1.43 13.09 -23.43
C ILE A 593 -0.97 13.71 -24.76
N GLU A 594 -0.18 14.79 -24.73
CA GLU A 594 0.42 15.39 -25.93
C GLU A 594 1.32 14.42 -26.70
N LEU A 595 2.21 13.71 -25.99
CA LEU A 595 3.13 12.72 -26.56
C LEU A 595 2.40 11.49 -27.12
N THR A 596 1.32 11.07 -26.49
CA THR A 596 0.50 9.92 -26.92
C THR A 596 -0.34 10.25 -28.14
N MET A 597 -0.93 11.45 -28.19
CA MET A 597 -1.83 11.83 -29.27
C MET A 597 -1.09 12.25 -30.54
N GLY A 598 0.16 12.71 -30.43
CA GLY A 598 0.92 13.26 -31.54
C GLY A 598 0.22 14.51 -32.12
N SER A 599 0.98 15.53 -32.50
CA SER A 599 0.40 16.63 -33.26
C SER A 599 -0.04 16.10 -34.65
N GLY A 600 -1.24 15.54 -34.79
CA GLY A 600 -1.73 15.14 -36.11
C GLY A 600 -3.04 14.39 -36.25
N ASN A 601 -3.34 13.38 -35.42
CA ASN A 601 -4.44 12.46 -35.77
C ASN A 601 -5.67 12.58 -34.87
N LYS A 602 -6.41 13.69 -35.05
CA LYS A 602 -7.74 13.88 -34.47
C LYS A 602 -8.72 12.90 -35.13
N SER A 603 -9.01 11.78 -34.46
CA SER A 603 -9.84 10.69 -34.97
C SER A 603 -11.34 10.99 -34.92
N ILE A 604 -11.75 11.94 -34.07
CA ILE A 604 -13.15 12.34 -33.90
C ILE A 604 -13.40 13.61 -34.72
N ASP A 605 -14.36 13.56 -35.64
CA ASP A 605 -14.62 14.68 -36.55
C ASP A 605 -15.42 15.82 -35.90
N LEU A 606 -16.42 15.48 -35.09
CA LEU A 606 -17.26 16.41 -34.34
C LEU A 606 -17.65 15.82 -32.99
N MET A 607 -17.43 16.60 -31.93
CA MET A 607 -17.84 16.27 -30.57
C MET A 607 -18.78 17.33 -29.99
N LEU A 608 -19.79 16.90 -29.24
CA LEU A 608 -20.61 17.74 -28.39
C LEU A 608 -20.11 17.60 -26.95
N LEU A 609 -19.69 18.72 -26.34
CA LEU A 609 -19.17 18.75 -24.97
C LEU A 609 -20.22 19.37 -24.03
N LEU A 610 -20.62 18.57 -23.04
CA LEU A 610 -21.49 18.95 -21.93
C LEU A 610 -20.66 18.99 -20.64
N TRP A 611 -21.16 19.66 -19.60
CA TRP A 611 -20.45 19.76 -18.31
C TRP A 611 -20.94 18.74 -17.28
N ASP A 612 -20.04 18.30 -16.41
CA ASP A 612 -20.32 17.43 -15.26
C ASP A 612 -19.39 17.82 -14.11
N HIS A 613 -19.98 18.20 -12.96
CA HIS A 613 -19.28 18.56 -11.72
C HIS A 613 -19.51 17.50 -10.62
N GLY A 614 -19.85 16.26 -11.00
CA GLY A 614 -20.00 15.09 -10.14
C GLY A 614 -21.36 15.02 -9.44
N LYS A 615 -21.69 15.99 -8.59
CA LYS A 615 -23.00 16.03 -7.88
C LYS A 615 -24.09 16.72 -8.70
N ASP A 616 -23.70 17.63 -9.59
CA ASP A 616 -24.55 18.35 -10.53
C ASP A 616 -23.96 18.21 -11.94
N TRP A 617 -24.81 18.06 -12.95
CA TRP A 617 -24.40 17.91 -14.35
C TRP A 617 -25.39 18.59 -15.31
N ALA A 618 -25.02 18.68 -16.57
CA ALA A 618 -25.68 19.39 -17.66
C ALA A 618 -27.08 18.85 -18.07
N ILE A 619 -27.98 18.57 -17.13
CA ILE A 619 -29.32 18.00 -17.38
C ILE A 619 -30.12 18.84 -18.38
N LYS A 620 -30.11 20.16 -18.22
CA LYS A 620 -30.90 21.10 -19.05
C LYS A 620 -30.30 21.26 -20.46
N ASP A 621 -28.98 21.38 -20.53
CA ASP A 621 -28.26 21.46 -21.79
C ASP A 621 -28.37 20.14 -22.59
N TRP A 622 -28.39 19.00 -21.89
CA TRP A 622 -28.67 17.68 -22.47
C TRP A 622 -30.07 17.61 -23.11
N LEU A 623 -31.11 18.00 -22.38
CA LEU A 623 -32.49 18.02 -22.90
C LEU A 623 -32.61 18.92 -24.14
N SER A 624 -31.91 20.05 -24.10
CA SER A 624 -31.86 21.01 -25.20
C SER A 624 -31.13 20.47 -26.44
N ALA A 625 -30.09 19.65 -26.24
CA ALA A 625 -29.28 19.10 -27.31
C ALA A 625 -29.86 17.83 -27.97
N GLN A 626 -30.91 17.21 -27.43
CA GLN A 626 -31.42 15.92 -27.93
C GLN A 626 -31.77 15.93 -29.43
N ALA A 627 -32.43 16.99 -29.89
CA ALA A 627 -32.83 17.12 -31.29
C ALA A 627 -31.61 17.30 -32.21
N TYR A 628 -30.61 18.06 -31.76
CA TYR A 628 -29.34 18.24 -32.46
C TYR A 628 -28.53 16.93 -32.52
N ILE A 629 -28.48 16.20 -31.41
CA ILE A 629 -27.84 14.87 -31.34
C ILE A 629 -28.54 13.89 -32.29
N ALA A 630 -29.87 13.91 -32.34
CA ALA A 630 -30.65 13.05 -33.23
C ALA A 630 -30.39 13.34 -34.71
N ALA A 631 -30.26 14.62 -35.07
CA ALA A 631 -30.05 15.06 -36.44
C ALA A 631 -28.62 14.79 -36.95
N PHE A 632 -27.59 14.98 -36.11
CA PHE A 632 -26.20 15.00 -36.55
C PHE A 632 -25.30 13.93 -35.96
N ARG A 633 -25.78 13.18 -34.96
CA ARG A 633 -25.09 12.05 -34.32
C ARG A 633 -23.62 12.34 -33.94
N PRO A 634 -23.29 13.48 -33.29
CA PRO A 634 -21.93 13.76 -32.84
C PRO A 634 -21.48 12.78 -31.75
N VAL A 635 -20.18 12.63 -31.55
CA VAL A 635 -19.66 11.98 -30.34
C VAL A 635 -19.97 12.89 -29.14
N ILE A 636 -20.44 12.34 -28.03
CA ILE A 636 -20.80 13.13 -26.85
C ILE A 636 -19.79 12.83 -25.74
N SER A 637 -19.29 13.89 -25.10
CA SER A 637 -18.43 13.78 -23.92
C SER A 637 -18.88 14.76 -22.84
N PHE A 638 -18.60 14.39 -21.59
CA PHE A 638 -18.68 15.27 -20.42
C PHE A 638 -17.29 15.69 -19.92
N ASP A 639 -16.23 15.11 -20.49
CA ASP A 639 -14.84 15.36 -20.12
C ASP A 639 -14.15 16.23 -21.19
N PRO A 640 -13.73 17.48 -20.84
CA PRO A 640 -12.93 18.32 -21.73
C PRO A 640 -11.61 17.68 -22.19
N LYS A 641 -11.03 16.73 -21.44
CA LYS A 641 -9.82 16.02 -21.85
C LYS A 641 -10.08 15.14 -23.08
N ALA A 642 -11.21 14.44 -23.12
CA ALA A 642 -11.60 13.63 -24.28
C ALA A 642 -11.84 14.48 -25.53
N ALA A 643 -12.23 15.75 -25.36
CA ALA A 643 -12.46 16.68 -26.45
C ALA A 643 -11.19 17.12 -27.19
N LEU A 644 -9.99 16.86 -26.64
CA LEU A 644 -8.72 17.09 -27.33
C LEU A 644 -8.52 16.17 -28.56
N ALA A 645 -9.19 15.01 -28.57
CA ALA A 645 -9.15 14.08 -29.69
C ALA A 645 -10.05 14.50 -30.87
N ALA A 646 -10.87 15.55 -30.71
CA ALA A 646 -11.82 16.01 -31.71
C ALA A 646 -11.25 17.12 -32.61
N LYS A 647 -11.58 17.07 -33.90
CA LYS A 647 -11.30 18.16 -34.85
C LYS A 647 -12.13 19.40 -34.52
N ARG A 648 -13.40 19.19 -34.19
CA ARG A 648 -14.40 20.22 -33.86
C ARG A 648 -15.14 19.87 -32.59
N VAL A 649 -15.34 20.84 -31.71
CA VAL A 649 -16.07 20.69 -30.45
C VAL A 649 -17.14 21.77 -30.34
N VAL A 650 -18.38 21.35 -30.14
CA VAL A 650 -19.50 22.23 -29.79
C VAL A 650 -19.72 22.13 -28.29
N ILE A 651 -19.44 23.21 -27.56
CA ILE A 651 -19.73 23.32 -26.13
C ILE A 651 -21.17 23.81 -25.97
N VAL A 652 -22.00 23.09 -25.21
CA VAL A 652 -23.37 23.52 -24.90
C VAL A 652 -23.42 24.07 -23.47
N GLY A 653 -23.84 25.33 -23.34
CA GLY A 653 -23.93 26.02 -22.06
C GLY A 653 -22.79 27.03 -21.79
N GLY A 654 -23.01 27.86 -20.76
CA GLY A 654 -22.12 28.98 -20.42
C GLY A 654 -20.82 28.60 -19.70
N GLU A 655 -20.01 29.60 -19.37
CA GLU A 655 -18.69 29.44 -18.74
C GLU A 655 -18.74 28.77 -17.34
N GLY A 656 -19.90 28.80 -16.67
CA GLY A 656 -20.10 28.09 -15.39
C GLY A 656 -20.19 26.56 -15.52
N GLY A 657 -20.42 26.04 -16.73
CA GLY A 657 -20.40 24.61 -17.01
C GLY A 657 -19.01 24.16 -17.46
N VAL A 658 -18.63 24.56 -18.68
CA VAL A 658 -17.27 24.37 -19.20
C VAL A 658 -16.56 25.71 -19.15
N SER A 659 -15.47 25.80 -18.39
CA SER A 659 -14.77 27.06 -18.15
C SER A 659 -14.10 27.62 -19.42
N LYS A 660 -13.76 28.90 -19.38
CA LYS A 660 -13.07 29.59 -20.46
C LYS A 660 -11.64 29.09 -20.64
N GLU A 661 -11.00 28.69 -19.54
CA GLU A 661 -9.66 28.09 -19.53
C GLU A 661 -9.68 26.72 -20.24
N ALA A 662 -10.70 25.90 -20.00
CA ALA A 662 -10.87 24.62 -20.69
C ALA A 662 -11.10 24.82 -22.19
N GLU A 663 -11.93 25.79 -22.58
CA GLU A 663 -12.12 26.18 -23.98
C GLU A 663 -10.82 26.67 -24.64
N GLN A 664 -10.05 27.53 -23.96
CA GLN A 664 -8.76 28.02 -24.47
C GLN A 664 -7.75 26.88 -24.67
N ARG A 665 -7.71 25.89 -23.76
CA ARG A 665 -6.86 24.70 -23.91
C ARG A 665 -7.20 23.90 -25.16
N LEU A 666 -8.49 23.71 -25.45
CA LEU A 666 -8.93 23.04 -26.67
C LEU A 666 -8.50 23.82 -27.92
N VAL A 667 -8.68 25.15 -27.93
CA VAL A 667 -8.24 26.00 -29.05
C VAL A 667 -6.72 25.96 -29.24
N GLN A 668 -5.95 26.00 -28.15
CA GLN A 668 -4.48 25.88 -28.18
C GLN A 668 -4.02 24.52 -28.71
N ALA A 669 -4.77 23.45 -28.45
CA ALA A 669 -4.59 22.13 -29.04
C ALA A 669 -5.08 22.04 -30.51
N GLY A 670 -5.35 23.18 -31.15
CA GLY A 670 -5.81 23.31 -32.54
C GLY A 670 -7.21 22.75 -32.78
N VAL A 671 -8.02 22.57 -31.73
CA VAL A 671 -9.42 22.13 -31.86
C VAL A 671 -10.24 23.34 -32.27
N GLN A 672 -11.10 23.17 -33.27
CA GLN A 672 -12.06 24.22 -33.62
C GLN A 672 -13.19 24.16 -32.59
N VAL A 673 -13.31 25.18 -31.75
CA VAL A 673 -14.31 25.21 -30.66
C VAL A 673 -15.39 26.25 -30.96
N MET A 674 -16.64 25.85 -30.77
CA MET A 674 -17.80 26.73 -30.83
C MET A 674 -18.60 26.56 -29.55
N ARG A 675 -18.87 27.66 -28.85
CA ARG A 675 -19.74 27.66 -27.68
C ARG A 675 -21.14 28.14 -28.06
N LEU A 676 -22.14 27.32 -27.73
CA LEU A 676 -23.55 27.67 -27.82
C LEU A 676 -24.07 27.96 -26.42
N ALA A 677 -24.00 29.23 -26.03
CA ALA A 677 -24.45 29.73 -24.74
C ALA A 677 -25.40 30.91 -24.95
N GLY A 678 -26.70 30.64 -24.99
CA GLY A 678 -27.71 31.68 -24.99
C GLY A 678 -27.82 32.37 -23.63
N ALA A 679 -28.45 33.54 -23.59
CA ALA A 679 -28.73 34.26 -22.33
C ALA A 679 -29.59 33.44 -21.35
N ASN A 680 -30.29 32.42 -21.85
CA ASN A 680 -31.06 31.44 -21.10
C ASN A 680 -31.20 30.15 -21.92
N GLU A 681 -31.83 29.13 -21.33
CA GLU A 681 -32.04 27.80 -21.92
C GLU A 681 -32.82 27.85 -23.24
N ALA A 682 -33.83 28.71 -23.36
CA ALA A 682 -34.59 28.87 -24.59
C ALA A 682 -33.73 29.46 -25.72
N ALA A 683 -32.82 30.38 -25.38
CA ALA A 683 -31.88 30.96 -26.34
C ALA A 683 -30.80 29.93 -26.77
N THR A 684 -30.28 29.10 -25.85
CA THR A 684 -29.37 28.00 -26.21
C THR A 684 -30.05 26.99 -27.13
N ASN A 685 -31.32 26.66 -26.87
CA ASN A 685 -32.14 25.82 -27.76
C ASN A 685 -32.34 26.43 -29.14
N ALA A 686 -32.60 27.74 -29.22
CA ALA A 686 -32.76 28.42 -30.50
C ALA A 686 -31.49 28.36 -31.37
N LEU A 687 -30.31 28.49 -30.75
CA LEU A 687 -29.02 28.37 -31.45
C LEU A 687 -28.79 26.96 -32.00
N LEU A 688 -29.12 25.92 -31.22
CA LEU A 688 -29.05 24.53 -31.69
C LEU A 688 -30.05 24.26 -32.83
N ALA A 689 -31.28 24.78 -32.71
CA ALA A 689 -32.31 24.66 -33.74
C ALA A 689 -31.95 25.38 -35.04
N GLU A 690 -31.21 26.50 -34.97
CA GLU A 690 -30.72 27.22 -36.15
C GLU A 690 -29.69 26.39 -36.94
N LEU A 691 -28.76 25.73 -36.25
CA LEU A 691 -27.83 24.79 -36.87
C LEU A 691 -28.57 23.64 -37.56
N MET A 692 -29.56 23.04 -36.88
CA MET A 692 -30.40 22.00 -37.46
C MET A 692 -31.15 22.48 -38.71
N LYS A 693 -31.75 23.68 -38.66
CA LYS A 693 -32.49 24.28 -39.79
C LYS A 693 -31.58 24.57 -40.97
N SER A 694 -30.32 24.93 -40.72
CA SER A 694 -29.32 25.12 -41.78
C SER A 694 -28.80 23.81 -42.38
N GLY A 695 -29.13 22.66 -41.78
CA GLY A 695 -28.60 21.35 -42.17
C GLY A 695 -27.11 21.20 -41.90
N GLN A 696 -26.50 22.12 -41.15
CA GLN A 696 -25.08 22.12 -40.85
C GLN A 696 -24.84 21.79 -39.38
N PRO A 697 -24.09 20.71 -39.07
CA PRO A 697 -23.70 20.41 -37.69
C PRO A 697 -22.64 21.40 -37.16
N TRP A 698 -22.14 22.29 -38.01
CA TRP A 698 -21.13 23.29 -37.71
C TRP A 698 -21.21 24.43 -38.75
N PRO A 699 -21.10 25.71 -38.37
CA PRO A 699 -21.16 26.81 -39.32
C PRO A 699 -20.12 26.70 -40.45
N GLY A 700 -20.58 26.64 -41.71
CA GLY A 700 -19.71 26.64 -42.91
C GLY A 700 -19.36 25.27 -43.50
N ALA A 701 -20.01 24.18 -43.10
CA ALA A 701 -19.81 22.85 -43.70
C ALA A 701 -20.50 22.71 -45.08
N ALA A 702 -19.76 22.31 -46.13
CA ALA A 702 -20.34 21.99 -47.44
C ALA A 702 -21.10 20.65 -47.42
N VAL A 703 -22.23 20.58 -48.14
CA VAL A 703 -23.16 19.45 -48.14
C VAL A 703 -22.61 18.28 -48.95
N ALA A 704 -22.48 17.10 -48.32
CA ALA A 704 -22.41 15.83 -49.03
C ALA A 704 -23.68 15.03 -48.72
N GLY A 705 -24.55 14.93 -49.74
CA GLY A 705 -25.70 14.04 -49.90
C GLY A 705 -26.36 13.45 -48.66
N VAL A 706 -27.47 14.05 -48.23
CA VAL A 706 -28.52 13.34 -47.49
C VAL A 706 -29.83 13.55 -48.25
N ASP A 707 -30.44 12.45 -48.68
CA ASP A 707 -31.75 12.46 -49.33
C ASP A 707 -32.84 12.66 -48.26
N LEU A 708 -33.57 13.77 -48.35
CA LEU A 708 -34.61 14.17 -47.40
C LEU A 708 -35.89 13.31 -47.50
N ALA A 709 -35.92 12.29 -48.37
CA ALA A 709 -37.06 11.39 -48.51
C ALA A 709 -37.16 10.29 -47.42
N GLU A 710 -36.07 9.97 -46.70
CA GLU A 710 -36.08 8.91 -45.67
C GLU A 710 -36.66 9.35 -44.30
N LEU A 711 -36.76 10.65 -44.04
CA LEU A 711 -37.29 11.20 -42.79
C LEU A 711 -38.82 11.06 -42.63
N ALA A 712 -39.56 10.75 -43.71
CA ALA A 712 -41.01 10.62 -43.66
C ALA A 712 -41.51 9.23 -43.23
N LEU A 713 -40.61 8.24 -43.08
CA LEU A 713 -41.00 6.85 -42.77
C LEU A 713 -40.93 6.51 -41.27
N GLU A 714 -40.16 7.25 -40.46
CA GLU A 714 -40.02 6.99 -39.02
C GLU A 714 -41.14 7.61 -38.16
N ASP A 715 -41.80 8.68 -38.62
CA ASP A 715 -42.95 9.28 -37.92
C ASP A 715 -44.15 8.32 -37.81
N ALA A 716 -44.26 7.34 -38.71
CA ALA A 716 -45.29 6.31 -38.67
C ALA A 716 -45.00 5.20 -37.63
N ILE A 717 -43.74 4.97 -37.24
CA ILE A 717 -43.34 3.91 -36.32
C ILE A 717 -43.41 4.39 -34.86
N LEU A 718 -43.17 5.68 -34.60
CA LEU A 718 -43.27 6.27 -33.26
C LEU A 718 -44.71 6.44 -32.74
N ALA A 719 -45.73 6.40 -33.61
CA ALA A 719 -47.13 6.47 -33.21
C ALA A 719 -47.69 5.17 -32.60
N ALA A 720 -46.94 4.06 -32.62
CA ALA A 720 -47.42 2.71 -32.26
C ALA A 720 -46.84 2.12 -30.95
N ALA A 721 -46.18 2.91 -30.09
CA ALA A 721 -45.68 2.43 -28.79
C ALA A 721 -46.75 2.50 -27.68
N PRO A 722 -46.91 1.47 -26.83
CA PRO A 722 -47.96 1.41 -25.81
C PRO A 722 -47.70 2.38 -24.64
N PRO A 723 -48.74 2.85 -23.93
CA PRO A 723 -48.58 3.84 -22.88
C PRO A 723 -47.86 3.27 -21.64
N ILE A 724 -46.89 4.05 -21.13
CA ILE A 724 -46.11 3.76 -19.92
C ILE A 724 -47.04 3.82 -18.67
N PRO A 725 -46.95 2.88 -17.70
CA PRO A 725 -47.81 2.89 -16.51
C PRO A 725 -47.49 4.07 -15.58
N ARG A 726 -48.52 4.85 -15.23
CA ARG A 726 -48.40 5.92 -14.23
C ARG A 726 -48.15 5.35 -12.82
N LYS A 727 -47.11 5.87 -12.14
CA LYS A 727 -46.81 5.62 -10.71
C LYS A 727 -48.05 5.82 -9.83
N ARG A 728 -48.45 4.79 -9.08
CA ARG A 728 -49.50 4.88 -8.05
C ARG A 728 -49.03 5.79 -6.92
N ARG A 729 -49.75 6.90 -6.74
CA ARG A 729 -49.71 7.77 -5.54
C ARG A 729 -50.18 6.95 -4.32
N ARG A 730 -49.35 6.89 -3.27
CA ARG A 730 -49.77 6.46 -1.92
C ARG A 730 -50.78 7.48 -1.39
N SER A 731 -52.04 7.07 -1.17
CA SER A 731 -52.99 7.80 -0.35
C SER A 731 -53.08 7.15 1.04
N LYS A 732 -52.98 7.99 2.08
CA LYS A 732 -53.35 7.67 3.45
C LYS A 732 -54.87 7.58 3.56
N ARG A 733 -55.43 6.58 4.26
CA ARG A 733 -56.64 6.76 5.06
C ARG A 733 -56.78 5.75 6.20
N SER A 734 -56.92 6.35 7.37
CA SER A 734 -57.46 5.97 8.69
C SER A 734 -58.29 4.69 8.89
N GLN A 735 -57.95 4.03 10.01
CA GLN A 735 -58.78 3.48 11.11
C GLN A 735 -60.31 3.36 10.98
N GLN A 736 -60.77 2.17 11.41
CA GLN A 736 -61.98 1.74 12.15
C GLN A 736 -62.62 0.55 11.38
N SER A 737 -63.16 -0.52 11.95
CA SER A 737 -63.25 -1.10 13.30
C SER A 737 -64.06 -2.41 13.15
N ALA A 738 -63.87 -3.36 14.07
CA ALA A 738 -64.84 -4.36 14.52
C ALA A 738 -65.10 -5.69 13.75
N SER A 739 -65.05 -6.74 14.58
CA SER A 739 -65.81 -8.01 14.62
C SER A 739 -65.42 -9.18 13.71
N GLY A 740 -64.86 -10.21 14.35
CA GLY A 740 -65.66 -11.42 14.64
C GLY A 740 -65.23 -12.71 13.94
N THR A 741 -64.82 -13.69 14.77
CA THR A 741 -64.97 -15.18 14.61
C THR A 741 -64.23 -15.82 13.42
N GLY A 742 -63.57 -16.97 13.48
CA GLY A 742 -63.44 -18.03 14.46
C GLY A 742 -62.85 -19.28 13.75
N ALA A 743 -62.25 -20.18 14.53
CA ALA A 743 -62.03 -21.61 14.26
C ALA A 743 -61.20 -22.08 13.03
N GLY A 744 -59.98 -22.59 13.32
CA GLY A 744 -59.61 -24.00 13.17
C GLY A 744 -59.62 -24.67 11.79
N ALA A 745 -58.42 -25.00 11.29
CA ALA A 745 -57.96 -26.36 10.93
C ALA A 745 -56.46 -26.32 10.69
#